data_AF-A0A0F9VWL6-F1
#
_entry.id   AF-A0A0F9VWL6-F1
#
_cell.length_a   1.000
_cell.length_b   1.000
_cell.length_c   1.000
_cell.angle_alpha   90.00
_cell.angle_beta   90.00
_cell.angle_gamma   90.00
#
_symmetry.space_group_name_H-M   'P 1'
#
loop_
_entity.id
_entity.type
_entity.pdbx_description
1 polymer ?
#
loop_
_entity_poly.entity_id
_entity_poly.type
_entity_poly.pdbx_seq_one_letter_code
_entity_poly.pdbx_strand_id
1 'polypeptide(L)'
;MIVSTPFTSEEWEKSLQNHYLRSDGPYGSAPLTTLDATPAELRLAAGLDEYSDEEVIKAFLSIFTRDNVHRVFSGTESSGGGFYAFRRFHYLVLSCLVEATIIGVSDHHNFRVRLGELLNDGLGPQGNVSGINGLWKALAYHLNAQASLGEAYRTVELPVPRYRTHIGYAVELAYPSRKDLNCLKKSLQSLQNKAFNSRGSLINHLFETRHNLPARMQDELLSLRRSYLAGDSIEQYALWRQIESMLDVIARDEPSCKALLWQISLRFVGWDGDEAIITLSYGNRRAELESPQWEGDFAELFSGRYCPTPLRQLIDSGVLVLYESRGGHWSQDDRRIPENSQVIVLSHISEITQNFNDPITIHDGWKASEPMPLEVALEITSYKGVLPSKQQNVTEFRIEEGLPLMRGVWLARPGYQPVIRIPEKADVDIQPPLAYERCGGSVWIKDTACAEGQWRITVSQPSGAASTLDMKLKSNAPLATQWAQRLANYEPAIELRDKGNGSLIDGAHPTTAGIYPNRLSDALEALYARVGGTRPEKEIVGLIHRVLPDELKQHLVWDLLRSLQEAGWLELDLNRKWRGRAWRVLPPRIVQTGQSSAIVEGALGASELSCLQAEAKRLSVEVHINAERPWAPPVFGLIGEALKQLAEALGWENENALQPNINKAPACWPQEKREGVGYESFAIWKPDPGLFVRQARQQQGKITLDRMVHEKDRDLFVIKDGESTFKTTQRVVALMEYARLTKSSLFIKDRTMLVRNGCGGHLPLNVAIWLRRLTGVQTGLGLTQSKQTYLYGGTEAAIEIMQRAFGMAIQSSANTSTSLTVMQFAAQRRRGLRPNYYQ
;
A
#
# COMPACT_ATOMS: atom_id res chain seq x y z
N MET A 1 9.17 -9.20 -27.28
CA MET A 1 9.27 -9.27 -25.80
C MET A 1 8.73 -10.62 -25.36
N ILE A 2 9.62 -11.56 -25.02
CA ILE A 2 9.25 -12.86 -24.47
C ILE A 2 8.98 -12.62 -22.99
N VAL A 3 7.70 -12.59 -22.59
CA VAL A 3 7.31 -12.59 -21.18
C VAL A 3 7.76 -13.94 -20.63
N SER A 4 8.70 -13.94 -19.67
CA SER A 4 9.08 -15.16 -18.94
C SER A 4 7.83 -15.74 -18.28
N THR A 5 7.43 -16.94 -18.69
CA THR A 5 6.26 -17.63 -18.13
C THR A 5 6.59 -18.06 -16.70
N PRO A 6 5.72 -17.77 -15.71
CA PRO A 6 6.03 -18.04 -14.31
C PRO A 6 6.08 -19.54 -13.97
N PHE A 7 5.52 -20.41 -14.81
CA PHE A 7 5.45 -21.86 -14.62
C PHE A 7 5.86 -22.61 -15.89
N THR A 8 6.56 -23.72 -15.70
CA THR A 8 6.86 -24.75 -16.72
C THR A 8 5.68 -25.71 -16.90
N SER A 9 5.71 -26.50 -17.98
CA SER A 9 4.68 -27.51 -18.24
C SER A 9 4.56 -28.56 -17.11
N GLU A 10 5.67 -28.90 -16.45
CA GLU A 10 5.69 -29.90 -15.38
C GLU A 10 5.14 -29.34 -14.07
N GLU A 11 5.38 -28.06 -13.77
CA GLU A 11 4.82 -27.41 -12.59
C GLU A 11 3.28 -27.29 -12.70
N TRP A 12 2.76 -26.93 -13.88
CA TRP A 12 1.32 -26.95 -14.14
C TRP A 12 0.71 -28.35 -13.98
N GLU A 13 1.37 -29.37 -14.52
CA GLU A 13 0.95 -30.76 -14.39
C GLU A 13 0.80 -31.15 -12.91
N LYS A 14 1.86 -30.92 -12.12
CA LYS A 14 1.90 -31.31 -10.70
C LYS A 14 0.88 -30.57 -9.86
N SER A 15 0.75 -29.25 -10.05
CA SER A 15 -0.23 -28.44 -9.32
C SER A 15 -1.66 -28.89 -9.60
N LEU A 16 -2.01 -29.12 -10.88
CA LEU A 16 -3.34 -29.57 -11.27
C LEU A 16 -3.64 -31.01 -10.79
N GLN A 17 -2.66 -31.92 -10.83
CA GLN A 17 -2.82 -33.27 -10.26
C GLN A 17 -3.09 -33.21 -8.75
N ASN A 18 -2.31 -32.41 -8.02
CA ASN A 18 -2.50 -32.24 -6.57
C ASN A 18 -3.86 -31.62 -6.23
N HIS A 19 -4.30 -30.65 -7.03
CA HIS A 19 -5.57 -29.97 -6.78
C HIS A 19 -6.78 -30.85 -7.12
N TYR A 20 -6.83 -31.45 -8.31
CA TYR A 20 -8.03 -32.13 -8.79
C TYR A 20 -8.05 -33.63 -8.52
N LEU A 21 -6.90 -34.31 -8.44
CA LEU A 21 -6.85 -35.78 -8.48
C LEU A 21 -6.49 -36.44 -7.15
N ARG A 22 -5.87 -35.71 -6.21
CA ARG A 22 -5.48 -36.28 -4.92
C ARG A 22 -6.64 -36.29 -3.92
N SER A 23 -6.75 -37.34 -3.12
CA SER A 23 -7.80 -37.48 -2.10
C SER A 23 -7.51 -36.71 -0.81
N ASP A 24 -6.25 -36.31 -0.60
CA ASP A 24 -5.82 -35.34 0.42
C ASP A 24 -5.72 -33.90 -0.14
N GLY A 25 -6.21 -33.68 -1.36
CA GLY A 25 -6.38 -32.37 -1.97
C GLY A 25 -7.66 -31.65 -1.51
N PRO A 26 -7.93 -30.42 -2.01
CA PRO A 26 -9.03 -29.57 -1.55
C PRO A 26 -10.43 -30.17 -1.79
N TYR A 27 -10.55 -31.11 -2.73
CA TYR A 27 -11.79 -31.82 -3.05
C TYR A 27 -12.00 -33.11 -2.23
N GLY A 28 -11.05 -33.46 -1.36
CA GLY A 28 -11.12 -34.64 -0.51
C GLY A 28 -11.25 -35.95 -1.29
N SER A 29 -11.85 -36.97 -0.67
CA SER A 29 -12.05 -38.30 -1.26
C SER A 29 -13.28 -38.40 -2.18
N ALA A 30 -14.03 -37.30 -2.38
CA ALA A 30 -15.22 -37.31 -3.24
C ALA A 30 -14.83 -37.65 -4.70
N PRO A 31 -15.60 -38.50 -5.41
CA PRO A 31 -15.31 -38.81 -6.80
C PRO A 31 -15.25 -37.56 -7.69
N LEU A 32 -14.33 -37.54 -8.68
CA LEU A 32 -14.32 -36.52 -9.71
C LEU A 32 -15.46 -36.79 -10.68
N THR A 33 -16.55 -36.06 -10.50
CA THR A 33 -17.75 -36.07 -11.37
C THR A 33 -17.83 -34.85 -12.27
N THR A 34 -17.09 -33.78 -11.93
CA THR A 34 -16.90 -32.57 -12.73
C THR A 34 -15.55 -31.92 -12.49
N LEU A 35 -15.15 -31.06 -13.42
CA LEU A 35 -13.92 -30.29 -13.40
C LEU A 35 -14.22 -28.83 -13.73
N ASP A 36 -13.95 -27.94 -12.77
CA ASP A 36 -14.02 -26.48 -12.96
C ASP A 36 -12.70 -26.02 -13.59
N ALA A 37 -12.72 -25.76 -14.89
CA ALA A 37 -11.55 -25.27 -15.62
C ALA A 37 -11.60 -23.74 -15.82
N THR A 38 -12.37 -23.02 -15.00
CA THR A 38 -12.44 -21.56 -15.11
C THR A 38 -11.10 -20.92 -14.74
N PRO A 39 -10.81 -19.71 -15.26
CA PRO A 39 -9.58 -18.98 -14.93
C PRO A 39 -9.37 -18.80 -13.42
N ALA A 40 -10.45 -18.51 -12.71
CA ALA A 40 -10.44 -18.34 -11.26
C ALA A 40 -10.02 -19.63 -10.52
N GLU A 41 -10.47 -20.80 -10.98
CA GLU A 41 -10.12 -22.08 -10.38
C GLU A 41 -8.71 -22.54 -10.79
N LEU A 42 -8.28 -22.32 -12.05
CA LEU A 42 -6.90 -22.59 -12.48
C LEU A 42 -5.88 -21.80 -11.66
N ARG A 43 -6.21 -20.55 -11.35
CA ARG A 43 -5.40 -19.68 -10.50
C ARG A 43 -5.20 -20.27 -9.11
N LEU A 44 -6.28 -20.76 -8.49
CA LEU A 44 -6.23 -21.42 -7.18
C LEU A 44 -5.44 -22.72 -7.25
N ALA A 45 -5.72 -23.55 -8.26
CA ALA A 45 -5.04 -24.83 -8.46
C ALA A 45 -3.53 -24.70 -8.62
N ALA A 46 -3.07 -23.60 -9.24
CA ALA A 46 -1.66 -23.31 -9.44
C ALA A 46 -1.01 -22.48 -8.32
N GLY A 47 -1.79 -21.99 -7.35
CA GLY A 47 -1.31 -21.04 -6.35
C GLY A 47 -0.84 -19.71 -6.94
N LEU A 48 -1.39 -19.33 -8.10
CA LEU A 48 -1.03 -18.15 -8.89
C LEU A 48 -1.92 -16.95 -8.55
N ASP A 49 -2.26 -16.82 -7.27
CA ASP A 49 -3.19 -15.81 -6.82
C ASP A 49 -2.78 -14.44 -7.38
N GLU A 50 -1.51 -14.05 -7.35
CA GLU A 50 -1.02 -12.76 -7.82
C GLU A 50 -1.36 -12.31 -9.24
N TYR A 51 -1.80 -13.22 -10.10
CA TYR A 51 -2.14 -12.94 -11.47
C TYR A 51 -3.66 -12.73 -11.65
N SER A 52 -4.01 -11.83 -12.55
CA SER A 52 -5.38 -11.68 -13.05
C SER A 52 -5.81 -12.92 -13.82
N ASP A 53 -7.12 -13.14 -13.94
CA ASP A 53 -7.69 -14.27 -14.69
C ASP A 53 -7.15 -14.34 -16.14
N GLU A 54 -6.88 -13.19 -16.76
CA GLU A 54 -6.26 -13.09 -18.10
C GLU A 54 -4.79 -13.52 -18.12
N GLU A 55 -4.01 -13.09 -17.13
CA GLU A 55 -2.61 -13.44 -17.01
C GLU A 55 -2.43 -14.93 -16.70
N VAL A 56 -3.31 -15.51 -15.86
CA VAL A 56 -3.33 -16.94 -15.56
C VAL A 56 -3.66 -17.75 -16.81
N ILE A 57 -4.71 -17.37 -17.55
CA ILE A 57 -5.04 -18.03 -18.82
C ILE A 57 -3.86 -17.96 -19.78
N LYS A 58 -3.25 -16.79 -19.94
CA LYS A 58 -2.10 -16.61 -20.83
C LYS A 58 -0.90 -17.47 -20.41
N ALA A 59 -0.61 -17.53 -19.11
CA ALA A 59 0.45 -18.37 -18.56
C ALA A 59 0.15 -19.87 -18.76
N PHE A 60 -1.08 -20.31 -18.52
CA PHE A 60 -1.49 -21.69 -18.76
C PHE A 60 -1.44 -22.05 -20.25
N LEU A 61 -1.95 -21.19 -21.12
CA LEU A 61 -1.95 -21.43 -22.57
C LEU A 61 -0.54 -21.44 -23.17
N SER A 62 0.42 -20.74 -22.56
CA SER A 62 1.80 -20.65 -23.06
C SER A 62 2.56 -21.98 -23.12
N ILE A 63 2.13 -23.00 -22.37
CA ILE A 63 2.76 -24.34 -22.39
C ILE A 63 2.26 -25.20 -23.57
N PHE A 64 1.22 -24.75 -24.26
CA PHE A 64 0.59 -25.48 -25.35
C PHE A 64 0.98 -24.89 -26.71
N THR A 65 1.23 -25.78 -27.65
CA THR A 65 1.48 -25.46 -29.07
C THR A 65 0.57 -26.33 -29.92
N ARG A 66 0.22 -25.87 -31.13
CA ARG A 66 -0.60 -26.67 -32.05
C ARG A 66 -0.07 -28.10 -32.24
N ASP A 67 1.25 -28.24 -32.34
CA ASP A 67 1.91 -29.52 -32.55
C ASP A 67 1.82 -30.44 -31.32
N ASN A 68 2.07 -29.92 -30.12
CA ASN A 68 1.99 -30.74 -28.91
C ASN A 68 0.54 -31.14 -28.58
N VAL A 69 -0.43 -30.23 -28.80
CA VAL A 69 -1.86 -30.48 -28.63
C VAL A 69 -2.32 -31.51 -29.66
N HIS A 70 -1.96 -31.36 -30.93
CA HIS A 70 -2.30 -32.32 -31.97
C HIS A 70 -1.76 -33.72 -31.65
N ARG A 71 -0.50 -33.82 -31.22
CA ARG A 71 0.14 -35.09 -30.86
C ARG A 71 -0.60 -35.81 -29.72
N VAL A 72 -1.03 -35.07 -28.70
CA VAL A 72 -1.73 -35.65 -27.53
C VAL A 72 -3.18 -35.98 -27.87
N PHE A 73 -3.91 -35.06 -28.50
CA PHE A 73 -5.35 -35.23 -28.77
C PHE A 73 -5.68 -36.12 -29.97
N SER A 74 -4.69 -36.50 -30.79
CA SER A 74 -4.87 -37.45 -31.89
C SER A 74 -4.58 -38.90 -31.50
N GLY A 75 -3.99 -39.16 -30.32
CA GLY A 75 -3.61 -40.50 -29.90
C GLY A 75 -4.81 -41.38 -29.57
N THR A 76 -4.84 -42.61 -30.11
CA THR A 76 -5.81 -43.64 -29.70
C THR A 76 -5.23 -44.44 -28.53
N GLU A 77 -5.31 -43.87 -27.34
CA GLU A 77 -4.85 -44.52 -26.11
C GLU A 77 -5.77 -45.71 -25.77
N SER A 78 -5.18 -46.88 -25.55
CA SER A 78 -5.86 -48.06 -24.97
C SER A 78 -5.85 -47.99 -23.45
N SER A 79 -6.59 -48.86 -22.76
CA SER A 79 -6.68 -48.91 -21.29
C SER A 79 -5.33 -49.05 -20.55
N GLY A 80 -4.25 -49.43 -21.24
CA GLY A 80 -2.87 -49.44 -20.72
C GLY A 80 -2.16 -48.08 -20.71
N GLY A 81 -2.77 -47.03 -21.28
CA GLY A 81 -2.25 -45.65 -21.36
C GLY A 81 -2.48 -44.80 -20.11
N GLY A 82 -2.93 -45.40 -19.02
CA GLY A 82 -3.36 -44.70 -17.80
C GLY A 82 -2.31 -43.74 -17.21
N PHE A 83 -1.06 -44.17 -17.12
CA PHE A 83 0.04 -43.33 -16.63
C PHE A 83 0.38 -42.20 -17.61
N TYR A 84 0.23 -42.42 -18.91
CA TYR A 84 0.41 -41.39 -19.92
C TYR A 84 -0.66 -40.30 -19.80
N ALA A 85 -1.93 -40.68 -19.63
CA ALA A 85 -3.02 -39.74 -19.38
C ALA A 85 -2.82 -38.96 -18.07
N PHE A 86 -2.34 -39.63 -17.01
CA PHE A 86 -1.98 -39.00 -15.74
C PHE A 86 -0.89 -37.93 -15.92
N ARG A 87 0.24 -38.27 -16.55
CA ARG A 87 1.34 -37.33 -16.84
C ARG A 87 0.98 -36.21 -17.82
N ARG A 88 -0.18 -36.28 -18.46
CA ARG A 88 -0.70 -35.26 -19.39
C ARG A 88 -2.02 -34.65 -18.90
N PHE A 89 -2.27 -34.69 -17.61
CA PHE A 89 -3.52 -34.19 -17.03
C PHE A 89 -3.81 -32.72 -17.38
N HIS A 90 -2.79 -31.86 -17.48
CA HIS A 90 -2.95 -30.48 -17.93
C HIS A 90 -3.59 -30.35 -19.34
N TYR A 91 -3.41 -31.33 -20.24
CA TYR A 91 -4.12 -31.38 -21.53
C TYR A 91 -5.61 -31.75 -21.37
N LEU A 92 -5.94 -32.59 -20.39
CA LEU A 92 -7.34 -32.90 -20.07
C LEU A 92 -8.03 -31.68 -19.45
N VAL A 93 -7.34 -30.93 -18.59
CA VAL A 93 -7.80 -29.63 -18.08
C VAL A 93 -7.98 -28.63 -19.23
N LEU A 94 -7.04 -28.54 -20.18
CA LEU A 94 -7.21 -27.73 -21.40
C LEU A 94 -8.49 -28.11 -22.16
N SER A 95 -8.81 -29.40 -22.28
CA SER A 95 -10.04 -29.84 -22.96
C SER A 95 -11.32 -29.35 -22.28
N CYS A 96 -11.32 -29.20 -20.95
CA CYS A 96 -12.43 -28.60 -20.19
C CYS A 96 -12.40 -27.07 -20.24
N LEU A 97 -11.22 -26.44 -20.23
CA LEU A 97 -11.06 -24.98 -20.35
C LEU A 97 -11.68 -24.45 -21.64
N VAL A 98 -11.52 -25.18 -22.75
CA VAL A 98 -12.16 -24.82 -24.05
C VAL A 98 -13.66 -24.66 -23.89
N GLU A 99 -14.32 -25.45 -23.02
CA GLU A 99 -15.76 -25.36 -22.77
C GLU A 99 -16.13 -24.37 -21.66
N ALA A 100 -15.27 -24.15 -20.68
CA ALA A 100 -15.52 -23.29 -19.53
C ALA A 100 -15.19 -21.81 -19.76
N THR A 101 -14.24 -21.47 -20.64
CA THR A 101 -13.78 -20.07 -20.78
C THR A 101 -14.72 -19.20 -21.60
N ILE A 102 -14.85 -17.93 -21.20
CA ILE A 102 -15.52 -16.85 -21.95
C ILE A 102 -14.56 -15.75 -22.39
N ILE A 103 -13.28 -15.83 -22.00
CA ILE A 103 -12.27 -14.79 -22.22
C ILE A 103 -11.44 -15.13 -23.47
N GLY A 104 -11.31 -14.19 -24.42
CA GLY A 104 -10.38 -14.29 -25.55
C GLY A 104 -10.77 -15.27 -26.67
N VAL A 105 -12.03 -15.70 -26.72
CA VAL A 105 -12.54 -16.69 -27.70
C VAL A 105 -13.86 -16.20 -28.29
N SER A 106 -14.11 -16.46 -29.57
CA SER A 106 -15.35 -16.08 -30.23
C SER A 106 -16.54 -16.94 -29.80
N ASP A 107 -17.77 -16.49 -30.07
CA ASP A 107 -19.00 -17.17 -29.66
C ASP A 107 -19.31 -18.48 -30.39
N HIS A 108 -18.39 -18.99 -31.21
CA HIS A 108 -18.58 -20.19 -32.03
C HIS A 108 -18.93 -21.43 -31.20
N HIS A 109 -19.85 -22.26 -31.69
CA HIS A 109 -20.24 -23.53 -31.04
C HIS A 109 -19.28 -24.70 -31.32
N ASN A 110 -18.24 -24.48 -32.13
CA ASN A 110 -17.34 -25.54 -32.57
C ASN A 110 -16.07 -25.59 -31.71
N PHE A 111 -15.91 -26.67 -30.94
CA PHE A 111 -14.76 -26.94 -30.08
C PHE A 111 -13.40 -26.72 -30.78
N ARG A 112 -13.26 -27.17 -32.03
CA ARG A 112 -11.98 -27.07 -32.78
C ARG A 112 -11.62 -25.62 -33.11
N VAL A 113 -12.63 -24.82 -33.46
CA VAL A 113 -12.44 -23.39 -33.76
C VAL A 113 -11.96 -22.69 -32.50
N ARG A 114 -12.66 -22.91 -31.37
CA ARG A 114 -12.34 -22.31 -30.08
C ARG A 114 -10.96 -22.70 -29.56
N LEU A 115 -10.58 -23.98 -29.68
CA LEU A 115 -9.25 -24.44 -29.32
C LEU A 115 -8.17 -23.76 -30.17
N GLY A 116 -8.42 -23.57 -31.48
CA GLY A 116 -7.51 -22.81 -32.34
C GLY A 116 -7.37 -21.34 -31.93
N GLU A 117 -8.48 -20.70 -31.58
CA GLU A 117 -8.49 -19.31 -31.08
C GLU A 117 -7.75 -19.16 -29.75
N LEU A 118 -7.91 -20.10 -28.81
CA LEU A 118 -7.19 -20.09 -27.53
C LEU A 118 -5.68 -20.22 -27.71
N LEU A 119 -5.24 -21.06 -28.65
CA LEU A 119 -3.82 -21.19 -28.97
C LEU A 119 -3.26 -19.93 -29.67
N ASN A 120 -4.14 -19.09 -30.25
CA ASN A 120 -3.86 -17.80 -30.85
C ASN A 120 -2.66 -17.82 -31.84
N ASP A 121 -2.57 -18.88 -32.64
CA ASP A 121 -1.47 -19.11 -33.59
C ASP A 121 -1.76 -18.62 -35.02
N GLY A 122 -2.97 -18.09 -35.26
CA GLY A 122 -3.42 -17.59 -36.56
C GLY A 122 -3.69 -18.67 -37.62
N LEU A 123 -3.63 -19.95 -37.27
CA LEU A 123 -3.72 -21.08 -38.21
C LEU A 123 -5.13 -21.69 -38.30
N GLY A 124 -6.17 -21.00 -37.81
CA GLY A 124 -7.57 -21.44 -37.88
C GLY A 124 -7.92 -22.58 -36.92
N PRO A 125 -8.94 -23.41 -37.21
CA PRO A 125 -9.41 -24.46 -36.29
C PRO A 125 -8.37 -25.55 -36.03
N GLN A 126 -8.35 -26.10 -34.80
CA GLN A 126 -7.47 -27.22 -34.43
C GLN A 126 -7.82 -28.48 -35.22
N GLY A 127 -6.78 -29.25 -35.56
CA GLY A 127 -6.87 -30.58 -36.20
C GLY A 127 -7.50 -31.67 -35.31
N ASN A 128 -7.22 -32.93 -35.60
CA ASN A 128 -7.84 -34.11 -34.98
C ASN A 128 -7.90 -34.05 -33.42
N VAL A 129 -9.08 -34.35 -32.86
CA VAL A 129 -9.37 -34.37 -31.40
C VAL A 129 -10.00 -35.70 -30.94
N SER A 130 -9.91 -36.75 -31.77
CA SER A 130 -10.57 -38.03 -31.52
C SER A 130 -10.05 -38.78 -30.29
N GLY A 131 -8.84 -38.46 -29.82
CA GLY A 131 -8.19 -39.10 -28.67
C GLY A 131 -8.65 -38.61 -27.29
N ILE A 132 -9.34 -37.47 -27.19
CA ILE A 132 -9.72 -36.85 -25.90
C ILE A 132 -10.56 -37.80 -25.05
N ASN A 133 -11.59 -38.41 -25.63
CA ASN A 133 -12.42 -39.39 -24.92
C ASN A 133 -11.63 -40.63 -24.47
N GLY A 134 -10.60 -41.04 -25.23
CA GLY A 134 -9.71 -42.14 -24.86
C GLY A 134 -8.85 -41.80 -23.64
N LEU A 135 -8.27 -40.60 -23.62
CA LEU A 135 -7.46 -40.10 -22.50
C LEU A 135 -8.27 -40.03 -21.19
N TRP A 136 -9.51 -39.54 -21.22
CA TRP A 136 -10.38 -39.51 -20.04
C TRP A 136 -10.68 -40.92 -19.51
N LYS A 137 -10.96 -41.88 -20.38
CA LYS A 137 -11.17 -43.29 -20.00
C LYS A 137 -9.91 -43.91 -19.38
N ALA A 138 -8.75 -43.66 -19.98
CA ALA A 138 -7.46 -44.16 -19.50
C ALA A 138 -7.11 -43.58 -18.11
N LEU A 139 -7.32 -42.27 -17.92
CA LEU A 139 -7.13 -41.62 -16.61
C LEU A 139 -8.06 -42.23 -15.55
N ALA A 140 -9.34 -42.38 -15.85
CA ALA A 140 -10.31 -42.94 -14.91
C ALA A 140 -9.96 -44.38 -14.51
N TYR A 141 -9.58 -45.22 -15.48
CA TYR A 141 -9.12 -46.57 -15.20
C TYR A 141 -7.90 -46.59 -14.28
N HIS A 142 -6.91 -45.73 -14.54
CA HIS A 142 -5.68 -45.64 -13.75
C HIS A 142 -5.94 -45.19 -12.31
N LEU A 143 -6.63 -44.05 -12.12
CA LEU A 143 -6.85 -43.49 -10.80
C LEU A 143 -7.77 -44.37 -9.96
N ASN A 144 -8.80 -44.98 -10.56
CA ASN A 144 -9.67 -45.91 -9.85
C ASN A 144 -8.88 -47.17 -9.39
N ALA A 145 -7.93 -47.65 -10.20
CA ALA A 145 -7.05 -48.73 -9.80
C ALA A 145 -6.10 -48.31 -8.66
N GLN A 146 -5.48 -47.13 -8.74
CA GLN A 146 -4.60 -46.62 -7.66
C GLN A 146 -5.37 -46.40 -6.35
N ALA A 147 -6.56 -45.81 -6.41
CA ALA A 147 -7.43 -45.64 -5.24
C ALA A 147 -7.82 -46.98 -4.61
N SER A 148 -8.07 -48.01 -5.42
CA SER A 148 -8.36 -49.37 -4.91
C SER A 148 -7.16 -50.03 -4.21
N LEU A 149 -5.94 -49.59 -4.50
CA LEU A 149 -4.71 -50.01 -3.83
C LEU A 149 -4.41 -49.21 -2.55
N GLY A 150 -5.27 -48.26 -2.19
CA GLY A 150 -5.11 -47.44 -0.98
C GLY A 150 -4.23 -46.19 -1.18
N GLU A 151 -3.82 -45.89 -2.40
CA GLU A 151 -3.09 -44.65 -2.72
C GLU A 151 -3.99 -43.43 -2.56
N ALA A 152 -3.40 -42.27 -2.26
CA ALA A 152 -4.10 -41.02 -1.97
C ALA A 152 -4.67 -40.32 -3.24
N TYR A 153 -5.41 -41.06 -4.05
CA TYR A 153 -6.06 -40.58 -5.27
C TYR A 153 -7.58 -40.67 -5.19
N ARG A 154 -8.24 -39.72 -5.86
CA ARG A 154 -9.70 -39.70 -6.04
C ARG A 154 -10.10 -40.69 -7.12
N THR A 155 -11.28 -41.28 -6.98
CA THR A 155 -11.93 -41.98 -8.08
C THR A 155 -12.45 -40.98 -9.12
N VAL A 156 -12.53 -41.40 -10.38
CA VAL A 156 -13.12 -40.62 -11.48
C VAL A 156 -14.36 -41.34 -11.99
N GLU A 157 -15.48 -40.62 -12.00
CA GLU A 157 -16.76 -41.10 -12.50
C GLU A 157 -17.13 -40.35 -13.78
N LEU A 158 -16.95 -41.02 -14.92
CA LEU A 158 -17.18 -40.39 -16.21
C LEU A 158 -18.69 -40.28 -16.52
N PRO A 159 -19.19 -39.09 -16.91
CA PRO A 159 -20.59 -38.88 -17.27
C PRO A 159 -20.93 -39.55 -18.60
N VAL A 160 -22.22 -39.75 -18.89
CA VAL A 160 -22.64 -40.31 -20.20
C VAL A 160 -22.33 -39.29 -21.32
N PRO A 161 -21.45 -39.61 -22.29
CA PRO A 161 -20.96 -38.64 -23.29
C PRO A 161 -22.00 -38.26 -24.37
N ARG A 162 -23.24 -38.74 -24.24
CA ARG A 162 -24.37 -38.58 -25.19
C ARG A 162 -23.93 -38.95 -26.63
N TYR A 163 -24.33 -38.15 -27.62
CA TYR A 163 -24.02 -38.36 -29.05
C TYR A 163 -22.61 -37.91 -29.47
N ARG A 164 -21.79 -37.37 -28.55
CA ARG A 164 -20.49 -36.77 -28.89
C ARG A 164 -19.37 -37.81 -28.81
N THR A 165 -18.95 -38.31 -29.97
CA THR A 165 -18.00 -39.42 -30.08
C THR A 165 -16.56 -39.06 -29.72
N HIS A 166 -16.14 -37.80 -29.85
CA HIS A 166 -14.73 -37.40 -29.67
C HIS A 166 -14.44 -36.59 -28.40
N ILE A 167 -15.35 -35.70 -27.99
CA ILE A 167 -15.14 -34.72 -26.89
C ILE A 167 -16.19 -34.83 -25.77
N GLY A 168 -17.05 -35.84 -25.82
CA GLY A 168 -18.24 -35.93 -24.97
C GLY A 168 -17.94 -35.85 -23.47
N TYR A 169 -16.86 -36.48 -22.99
CA TYR A 169 -16.51 -36.38 -21.57
C TYR A 169 -16.01 -34.99 -21.18
N ALA A 170 -15.16 -34.36 -21.98
CA ALA A 170 -14.65 -33.01 -21.69
C ALA A 170 -15.79 -31.99 -21.56
N VAL A 171 -16.80 -32.09 -22.44
CA VAL A 171 -17.98 -31.22 -22.42
C VAL A 171 -18.87 -31.45 -21.21
N GLU A 172 -19.15 -32.70 -20.85
CA GLU A 172 -20.06 -32.99 -19.73
C GLU A 172 -19.38 -32.89 -18.36
N LEU A 173 -18.04 -33.04 -18.29
CA LEU A 173 -17.25 -32.83 -17.07
C LEU A 173 -17.01 -31.34 -16.78
N ALA A 174 -16.92 -30.49 -17.80
CA ALA A 174 -16.65 -29.07 -17.63
C ALA A 174 -17.83 -28.35 -16.95
N TYR A 175 -17.69 -28.06 -15.67
CA TYR A 175 -18.67 -27.30 -14.89
C TYR A 175 -17.96 -26.27 -14.00
N PRO A 176 -18.32 -24.99 -14.08
CA PRO A 176 -19.39 -24.43 -14.89
C PRO A 176 -19.00 -24.41 -16.39
N SER A 177 -19.95 -24.72 -17.27
CA SER A 177 -19.75 -24.59 -18.72
C SER A 177 -19.97 -23.14 -19.16
N ARG A 178 -19.52 -22.77 -20.38
CA ARG A 178 -19.85 -21.49 -21.00
C ARG A 178 -21.36 -21.20 -20.99
N LYS A 179 -22.18 -22.23 -21.22
CA LYS A 179 -23.64 -22.06 -21.22
C LYS A 179 -24.13 -21.65 -19.84
N ASP A 180 -23.61 -22.27 -18.79
CA ASP A 180 -23.97 -21.98 -17.41
C ASP A 180 -23.51 -20.57 -17.02
N LEU A 181 -22.27 -20.20 -17.36
CA LEU A 181 -21.72 -18.87 -17.14
C LEU A 181 -22.49 -17.78 -17.90
N ASN A 182 -22.91 -18.03 -19.15
CA ASN A 182 -23.73 -17.10 -19.91
C ASN A 182 -25.14 -16.94 -19.32
N CYS A 183 -25.73 -18.00 -18.79
CA CYS A 183 -26.98 -17.93 -18.04
C CYS A 183 -26.82 -17.08 -16.76
N LEU A 184 -25.71 -17.26 -16.04
CA LEU A 184 -25.38 -16.46 -14.87
C LEU A 184 -25.16 -14.99 -15.23
N LYS A 185 -24.37 -14.69 -16.28
CA LYS A 185 -24.13 -13.33 -16.78
C LYS A 185 -25.43 -12.61 -17.10
N LYS A 186 -26.31 -13.25 -17.88
CA LYS A 186 -27.63 -12.70 -18.25
C LYS A 186 -28.50 -12.44 -17.02
N SER A 187 -28.49 -13.37 -16.07
CA SER A 187 -29.26 -13.22 -14.82
C SER A 187 -28.76 -12.01 -14.03
N LEU A 188 -27.45 -11.88 -13.81
CA LEU A 188 -26.84 -10.73 -13.12
C LEU A 188 -27.03 -9.40 -13.87
N GLN A 189 -27.02 -9.44 -15.21
CA GLN A 189 -27.28 -8.25 -16.04
C GLN A 189 -28.71 -7.73 -15.87
N SER A 190 -29.69 -8.63 -15.75
CA SER A 190 -31.12 -8.28 -15.59
C SER A 190 -31.51 -7.70 -14.22
N LEU A 191 -30.64 -7.81 -13.21
CA LEU A 191 -30.93 -7.33 -11.87
C LEU A 191 -30.88 -5.80 -11.77
N GLN A 192 -31.85 -5.23 -11.04
CA GLN A 192 -31.88 -3.80 -10.71
C GLN A 192 -30.78 -3.43 -9.71
N ASN A 193 -30.38 -2.15 -9.68
CA ASN A 193 -29.34 -1.64 -8.78
C ASN A 193 -29.58 -1.97 -7.28
N LYS A 194 -30.85 -2.08 -6.87
CA LYS A 194 -31.21 -2.47 -5.48
C LYS A 194 -30.72 -3.87 -5.09
N ALA A 195 -30.52 -4.77 -6.05
CA ALA A 195 -29.95 -6.08 -5.80
C ALA A 195 -28.50 -5.99 -5.29
N PHE A 196 -27.79 -4.91 -5.63
CA PHE A 196 -26.39 -4.70 -5.27
C PHE A 196 -26.19 -3.91 -3.98
N ASN A 197 -27.27 -3.64 -3.23
CA ASN A 197 -27.17 -2.92 -1.96
C ASN A 197 -26.42 -3.72 -0.87
N SER A 198 -26.40 -5.04 -0.98
CA SER A 198 -25.64 -5.93 -0.08
C SER A 198 -25.48 -7.31 -0.71
N ARG A 199 -24.52 -8.11 -0.21
CA ARG A 199 -24.40 -9.53 -0.58
C ARG A 199 -25.72 -10.29 -0.39
N GLY A 200 -26.41 -10.06 0.73
CA GLY A 200 -27.70 -10.68 1.01
C GLY A 200 -28.83 -10.24 0.08
N SER A 201 -28.86 -8.96 -0.32
CA SER A 201 -29.79 -8.46 -1.33
C SER A 201 -29.57 -9.21 -2.65
N LEU A 202 -28.32 -9.36 -3.08
CA LEU A 202 -27.99 -10.05 -4.33
C LEU A 202 -28.43 -11.51 -4.29
N ILE A 203 -28.07 -12.23 -3.23
CA ILE A 203 -28.43 -13.64 -3.07
C ILE A 203 -29.94 -13.83 -3.10
N ASN A 204 -30.72 -12.96 -2.45
CA ASN A 204 -32.18 -13.06 -2.46
C ASN A 204 -32.78 -12.77 -3.84
N HIS A 205 -32.32 -11.74 -4.56
CA HIS A 205 -32.83 -11.45 -5.90
C HIS A 205 -32.46 -12.54 -6.91
N LEU A 206 -31.24 -13.10 -6.82
CA LEU A 206 -30.85 -14.27 -7.61
C LEU A 206 -31.72 -15.48 -7.26
N PHE A 207 -32.03 -15.67 -5.98
CA PHE A 207 -32.89 -16.76 -5.54
C PHE A 207 -34.32 -16.65 -6.08
N GLU A 208 -34.88 -15.44 -6.11
CA GLU A 208 -36.20 -15.17 -6.69
C GLU A 208 -36.22 -15.46 -8.21
N THR A 209 -35.12 -15.15 -8.89
CA THR A 209 -34.95 -15.36 -10.34
C THR A 209 -34.26 -16.67 -10.71
N ARG A 210 -34.11 -17.62 -9.75
CA ARG A 210 -33.35 -18.87 -9.92
C ARG A 210 -33.78 -19.74 -11.10
N HIS A 211 -35.02 -19.63 -11.55
CA HIS A 211 -35.54 -20.34 -12.72
C HIS A 211 -34.80 -19.99 -14.03
N ASN A 212 -34.07 -18.86 -14.06
CA ASN A 212 -33.21 -18.45 -15.18
C ASN A 212 -31.83 -19.13 -15.16
N LEU A 213 -31.49 -19.82 -14.07
CA LEU A 213 -30.21 -20.53 -13.90
C LEU A 213 -30.37 -22.02 -14.23
N PRO A 214 -29.29 -22.70 -14.66
CA PRO A 214 -29.26 -24.16 -14.81
C PRO A 214 -29.59 -24.87 -13.49
N ALA A 215 -30.24 -26.04 -13.57
CA ALA A 215 -30.72 -26.78 -12.39
C ALA A 215 -29.65 -26.97 -11.30
N ARG A 216 -28.42 -27.32 -11.69
CA ARG A 216 -27.30 -27.48 -10.75
C ARG A 216 -26.92 -26.18 -10.03
N MET A 217 -26.89 -25.06 -10.75
CA MET A 217 -26.65 -23.74 -10.13
C MET A 217 -27.80 -23.33 -9.19
N GLN A 218 -29.03 -23.80 -9.44
CA GLN A 218 -30.15 -23.58 -8.51
C GLN A 218 -29.92 -24.30 -7.18
N ASP A 219 -29.42 -25.53 -7.20
CA ASP A 219 -29.09 -26.31 -6.01
C ASP A 219 -27.89 -25.72 -5.24
N GLU A 220 -26.88 -25.25 -5.96
CA GLU A 220 -25.74 -24.53 -5.36
C GLU A 220 -26.19 -23.19 -4.75
N LEU A 221 -27.12 -22.47 -5.39
CA LEU A 221 -27.69 -21.22 -4.87
C LEU A 221 -28.55 -21.45 -3.63
N LEU A 222 -29.28 -22.58 -3.58
CA LEU A 222 -30.01 -23.01 -2.38
C LEU A 222 -29.07 -23.22 -1.20
N SER A 223 -27.95 -23.91 -1.44
CA SER A 223 -26.92 -24.18 -0.42
C SER A 223 -26.26 -22.88 0.05
N LEU A 224 -25.81 -22.05 -0.90
CA LEU A 224 -25.23 -20.73 -0.65
C LEU A 224 -26.15 -19.85 0.20
N ARG A 225 -27.44 -19.78 -0.13
CA ARG A 225 -28.43 -18.99 0.61
C ARG A 225 -28.65 -19.52 2.02
N ARG A 226 -28.70 -20.84 2.22
CA ARG A 226 -28.84 -21.44 3.57
C ARG A 226 -27.67 -21.06 4.46
N SER A 227 -26.44 -21.19 3.96
CA SER A 227 -25.23 -20.83 4.69
C SER A 227 -25.15 -19.33 4.98
N TYR A 228 -25.53 -18.50 4.01
CA TYR A 228 -25.65 -17.05 4.24
C TYR A 228 -26.63 -16.71 5.37
N LEU A 229 -27.82 -17.35 5.39
CA LEU A 229 -28.82 -17.14 6.44
C LEU A 229 -28.40 -17.70 7.80
N ALA A 230 -27.55 -18.72 7.82
CA ALA A 230 -26.96 -19.27 9.04
C ALA A 230 -25.80 -18.41 9.59
N GLY A 231 -25.30 -17.44 8.82
CA GLY A 231 -24.17 -16.59 9.19
C GLY A 231 -22.80 -17.20 8.89
N ASP A 232 -22.76 -18.27 8.08
CA ASP A 232 -21.51 -18.89 7.64
C ASP A 232 -20.81 -18.05 6.55
N SER A 233 -19.50 -18.20 6.42
CA SER A 233 -18.73 -17.60 5.32
C SER A 233 -19.17 -18.19 3.97
N ILE A 234 -19.44 -17.30 3.01
CA ILE A 234 -19.94 -17.68 1.68
C ILE A 234 -18.85 -17.64 0.60
N GLU A 235 -17.70 -17.05 0.91
CA GLU A 235 -16.60 -16.76 -0.01
C GLU A 235 -15.95 -18.03 -0.57
N GLN A 236 -16.14 -19.16 0.12
CA GLN A 236 -15.60 -20.47 -0.26
C GLN A 236 -16.49 -21.23 -1.25
N TYR A 237 -17.76 -20.86 -1.35
CA TYR A 237 -18.70 -21.51 -2.25
C TYR A 237 -18.31 -21.23 -3.69
N ALA A 238 -18.16 -22.28 -4.50
CA ALA A 238 -17.78 -22.18 -5.91
C ALA A 238 -18.72 -21.23 -6.68
N LEU A 239 -20.03 -21.33 -6.44
CA LEU A 239 -21.01 -20.44 -7.06
C LEU A 239 -20.83 -18.97 -6.67
N TRP A 240 -20.45 -18.67 -5.42
CA TRP A 240 -20.17 -17.29 -5.01
C TRP A 240 -18.95 -16.72 -5.74
N ARG A 241 -17.87 -17.50 -5.84
CA ARG A 241 -16.67 -17.12 -6.62
C ARG A 241 -17.01 -16.90 -8.10
N GLN A 242 -17.90 -17.70 -8.67
CA GLN A 242 -18.40 -17.51 -10.04
C GLN A 242 -19.23 -16.22 -10.17
N ILE A 243 -20.05 -15.88 -9.17
CA ILE A 243 -20.79 -14.61 -9.13
C ILE A 243 -19.81 -13.43 -9.09
N GLU A 244 -18.82 -13.46 -8.20
CA GLU A 244 -17.79 -12.40 -8.10
C GLU A 244 -17.03 -12.22 -9.42
N SER A 245 -16.52 -13.31 -10.00
CA SER A 245 -15.82 -13.27 -11.29
C SER A 245 -16.70 -12.71 -12.41
N MET A 246 -17.99 -13.10 -12.46
CA MET A 246 -18.90 -12.60 -13.48
C MET A 246 -19.26 -11.13 -13.27
N LEU A 247 -19.34 -10.65 -12.03
CA LEU A 247 -19.54 -9.23 -11.73
C LEU A 247 -18.36 -8.39 -12.17
N ASP A 248 -17.12 -8.89 -12.05
CA ASP A 248 -15.94 -8.20 -12.57
C ASP A 248 -15.97 -8.11 -14.09
N VAL A 249 -16.36 -9.18 -14.77
CA VAL A 249 -16.55 -9.18 -16.23
C VAL A 249 -17.61 -8.14 -16.63
N ILE A 250 -18.74 -8.10 -15.92
CA ILE A 250 -19.80 -7.11 -16.18
C ILE A 250 -19.31 -5.68 -15.90
N ALA A 251 -18.55 -5.46 -14.83
CA ALA A 251 -18.04 -4.14 -14.46
C ALA A 251 -17.02 -3.58 -15.48
N ARG A 252 -16.29 -4.44 -16.20
CA ARG A 252 -15.42 -4.01 -17.30
C ARG A 252 -16.21 -3.53 -18.52
N ASP A 253 -17.32 -4.22 -18.83
CA ASP A 253 -18.21 -3.86 -19.94
C ASP A 253 -19.03 -2.60 -19.60
N GLU A 254 -19.49 -2.46 -18.35
CA GLU A 254 -20.31 -1.35 -17.84
C GLU A 254 -19.85 -0.90 -16.43
N PRO A 255 -18.93 0.07 -16.32
CA PRO A 255 -18.27 0.44 -15.04
C PRO A 255 -19.18 1.01 -13.94
N SER A 256 -20.46 1.31 -14.23
CA SER A 256 -21.19 2.33 -13.47
C SER A 256 -22.38 1.87 -12.62
N CYS A 257 -22.62 0.59 -12.29
CA CYS A 257 -23.85 0.24 -11.54
C CYS A 257 -23.84 -0.95 -10.56
N LYS A 258 -22.76 -1.74 -10.41
CA LYS A 258 -22.83 -3.07 -9.76
C LYS A 258 -21.64 -3.39 -8.85
N ALA A 259 -21.37 -2.53 -7.86
CA ALA A 259 -20.40 -2.81 -6.79
C ALA A 259 -21.14 -3.27 -5.52
N LEU A 260 -20.75 -4.43 -4.98
CA LEU A 260 -21.31 -4.99 -3.75
C LEU A 260 -20.64 -4.47 -2.49
N LEU A 261 -19.36 -4.16 -2.60
CA LEU A 261 -18.49 -3.79 -1.49
C LEU A 261 -18.12 -2.32 -1.61
N TRP A 262 -17.95 -1.68 -0.46
CA TRP A 262 -17.58 -0.28 -0.40
C TRP A 262 -16.88 0.02 0.92
N GLN A 263 -16.01 1.02 0.89
CA GLN A 263 -15.34 1.57 2.04
C GLN A 263 -15.15 3.07 1.83
N ILE A 264 -15.56 3.85 2.83
CA ILE A 264 -15.17 5.24 2.97
C ILE A 264 -14.10 5.32 4.06
N SER A 265 -13.08 6.13 3.84
CA SER A 265 -12.07 6.39 4.87
C SER A 265 -11.68 7.86 4.88
N LEU A 266 -11.43 8.38 6.07
CA LEU A 266 -11.01 9.74 6.36
C LEU A 266 -9.65 9.69 7.05
N ARG A 267 -8.75 10.59 6.69
CA ARG A 267 -7.49 10.79 7.40
C ARG A 267 -7.24 12.27 7.60
N PHE A 268 -6.81 12.63 8.80
CA PHE A 268 -6.27 13.96 9.09
C PHE A 268 -4.79 14.00 8.71
N VAL A 269 -4.41 15.01 7.94
CA VAL A 269 -3.11 15.19 7.30
C VAL A 269 -2.61 16.61 7.53
N GLY A 270 -1.40 16.90 7.07
CA GLY A 270 -0.76 18.20 7.29
C GLY A 270 0.03 18.23 8.60
N TRP A 271 0.96 19.19 8.69
CA TRP A 271 1.89 19.33 9.82
C TRP A 271 1.15 19.57 11.15
N ASP A 272 0.01 20.25 11.10
CA ASP A 272 -0.81 20.59 12.26
C ASP A 272 -2.05 19.67 12.40
N GLY A 273 -2.18 18.63 11.56
CA GLY A 273 -3.29 17.66 11.59
C GLY A 273 -4.66 18.22 11.18
N ASP A 274 -4.69 19.31 10.39
CA ASP A 274 -5.87 20.11 10.09
C ASP A 274 -6.46 19.88 8.69
N GLU A 275 -5.83 19.05 7.86
CA GLU A 275 -6.32 18.74 6.51
C GLU A 275 -7.02 17.38 6.50
N ALA A 276 -8.29 17.30 6.07
CA ALA A 276 -8.98 16.01 5.96
C ALA A 276 -8.95 15.50 4.51
N ILE A 277 -8.44 14.28 4.30
CA ILE A 277 -8.49 13.57 3.01
C ILE A 277 -9.48 12.42 3.11
N ILE A 278 -10.35 12.28 2.10
CA ILE A 278 -11.28 11.17 1.97
C ILE A 278 -10.83 10.25 0.85
N THR A 279 -10.95 8.96 1.09
CA THR A 279 -10.86 7.92 0.06
C THR A 279 -12.16 7.16 -0.05
N LEU A 280 -12.55 6.89 -1.28
CA LEU A 280 -13.63 5.97 -1.61
C LEU A 280 -13.05 4.75 -2.32
N SER A 281 -13.32 3.59 -1.74
CA SER A 281 -13.07 2.31 -2.37
C SER A 281 -14.39 1.56 -2.60
N TYR A 282 -14.58 0.94 -3.76
CA TYR A 282 -15.72 0.07 -4.05
C TYR A 282 -15.38 -0.97 -5.10
N GLY A 283 -16.01 -2.14 -5.01
CA GLY A 283 -15.71 -3.27 -5.88
C GLY A 283 -16.61 -4.47 -5.59
N ASN A 284 -16.25 -5.61 -6.15
CA ASN A 284 -16.94 -6.88 -5.92
C ASN A 284 -16.08 -7.86 -5.12
N ARG A 285 -14.76 -7.67 -5.10
CA ARG A 285 -13.83 -8.42 -4.25
C ARG A 285 -13.22 -7.52 -3.18
N ARG A 286 -12.95 -8.07 -1.99
CA ARG A 286 -12.39 -7.27 -0.88
C ARG A 286 -11.02 -6.68 -1.21
N ALA A 287 -10.19 -7.43 -1.95
CA ALA A 287 -8.87 -6.97 -2.41
C ALA A 287 -8.96 -5.70 -3.28
N GLU A 288 -10.08 -5.47 -3.97
CA GLU A 288 -10.29 -4.25 -4.76
C GLU A 288 -10.49 -3.02 -3.87
N LEU A 289 -10.86 -3.19 -2.59
CA LEU A 289 -10.98 -2.09 -1.66
C LEU A 289 -9.62 -1.52 -1.21
N GLU A 290 -8.53 -2.28 -1.39
CA GLU A 290 -7.17 -1.87 -1.06
C GLU A 290 -6.66 -0.75 -1.98
N SER A 291 -7.23 -0.64 -3.19
CA SER A 291 -6.91 0.39 -4.16
C SER A 291 -8.09 1.37 -4.28
N PRO A 292 -8.01 2.59 -3.74
CA PRO A 292 -9.11 3.54 -3.81
C PRO A 292 -9.38 3.93 -5.26
N GLN A 293 -10.63 3.80 -5.70
CA GLN A 293 -11.10 4.29 -7.00
C GLN A 293 -11.12 5.82 -7.02
N TRP A 294 -11.19 6.44 -5.84
CA TRP A 294 -11.14 7.89 -5.71
C TRP A 294 -10.52 8.37 -4.39
N GLU A 295 -9.81 9.49 -4.48
CA GLU A 295 -9.25 10.25 -3.36
C GLU A 295 -9.46 11.74 -3.63
N GLY A 296 -9.87 12.48 -2.61
CA GLY A 296 -10.06 13.92 -2.71
C GLY A 296 -10.53 14.56 -1.40
N ASP A 297 -11.05 15.78 -1.52
CA ASP A 297 -11.58 16.53 -0.39
C ASP A 297 -13.08 16.27 -0.16
N PHE A 298 -13.59 16.85 0.92
CA PHE A 298 -14.99 16.69 1.34
C PHE A 298 -15.97 17.37 0.38
N ALA A 299 -15.55 18.40 -0.37
CA ALA A 299 -16.40 19.10 -1.35
C ALA A 299 -16.64 18.26 -2.61
N GLU A 300 -15.58 17.64 -3.12
CA GLU A 300 -15.60 16.79 -4.29
C GLU A 300 -16.44 15.53 -4.10
N LEU A 301 -16.58 15.04 -2.85
CA LEU A 301 -17.40 13.89 -2.51
C LEU A 301 -18.87 14.07 -2.93
N PHE A 302 -19.42 15.29 -2.84
CA PHE A 302 -20.83 15.58 -3.13
C PHE A 302 -21.10 15.96 -4.59
N SER A 303 -20.07 16.13 -5.42
CA SER A 303 -20.15 16.72 -6.77
C SER A 303 -20.73 15.81 -7.88
N GLY A 304 -21.63 14.87 -7.55
CA GLY A 304 -22.32 14.02 -8.53
C GLY A 304 -21.53 12.81 -9.02
N ARG A 305 -20.48 12.39 -8.28
CA ARG A 305 -19.75 11.14 -8.57
C ARG A 305 -20.61 9.90 -8.30
N TYR A 306 -20.33 8.81 -9.01
CA TYR A 306 -20.89 7.50 -8.69
C TYR A 306 -20.48 7.08 -7.29
N CYS A 307 -21.46 6.66 -6.50
CA CYS A 307 -21.30 6.20 -5.13
C CYS A 307 -22.23 5.00 -4.93
N PRO A 308 -21.75 3.88 -4.35
CA PRO A 308 -22.61 2.75 -4.01
C PRO A 308 -23.84 3.20 -3.21
N THR A 309 -25.02 2.66 -3.53
CA THR A 309 -26.30 3.08 -2.92
C THR A 309 -26.26 3.15 -1.39
N PRO A 310 -25.70 2.17 -0.65
CA PRO A 310 -25.65 2.24 0.81
C PRO A 310 -24.81 3.40 1.31
N LEU A 311 -23.66 3.65 0.68
CA LEU A 311 -22.81 4.78 1.03
C LEU A 311 -23.47 6.11 0.66
N ARG A 312 -24.17 6.18 -0.47
CA ARG A 312 -24.95 7.36 -0.85
C ARG A 312 -26.03 7.67 0.18
N GLN A 313 -26.73 6.66 0.70
CA GLN A 313 -27.71 6.82 1.78
C GLN A 313 -27.08 7.37 3.07
N LEU A 314 -25.89 6.90 3.43
CA LEU A 314 -25.14 7.41 4.58
C LEU A 314 -24.76 8.89 4.38
N ILE A 315 -24.19 9.23 3.22
CA ILE A 315 -23.80 10.60 2.87
C ILE A 315 -25.02 11.54 2.88
N ASP A 316 -26.12 11.13 2.24
CA ASP A 316 -27.36 11.91 2.17
C ASP A 316 -28.06 12.04 3.55
N SER A 317 -27.73 11.17 4.52
CA SER A 317 -28.24 11.30 5.90
C SER A 317 -27.65 12.49 6.66
N GLY A 318 -26.56 13.07 6.14
CA GLY A 318 -25.85 14.20 6.75
C GLY A 318 -24.98 13.85 7.95
N VAL A 319 -24.79 12.56 8.23
CA VAL A 319 -24.00 12.04 9.35
C VAL A 319 -23.22 10.82 8.88
N LEU A 320 -21.95 10.71 9.29
CA LEU A 320 -21.13 9.51 9.12
C LEU A 320 -20.48 9.16 10.46
N VAL A 321 -20.49 7.87 10.82
CA VAL A 321 -19.76 7.35 11.98
C VAL A 321 -18.64 6.47 11.47
N LEU A 322 -17.40 6.91 11.69
CA LEU A 322 -16.21 6.26 11.18
C LEU A 322 -15.41 5.70 12.36
N TYR A 323 -15.04 4.43 12.33
CA TYR A 323 -14.24 3.82 13.39
C TYR A 323 -12.75 3.88 13.09
N GLU A 324 -11.94 3.91 14.14
CA GLU A 324 -10.49 3.96 14.02
C GLU A 324 -9.96 2.69 13.34
N SER A 325 -9.31 2.88 12.19
CA SER A 325 -8.50 1.88 11.53
C SER A 325 -7.01 2.25 11.64
N ARG A 326 -6.12 1.26 11.56
CA ARG A 326 -4.70 1.46 11.85
C ARG A 326 -4.06 2.55 10.97
N GLY A 327 -3.12 3.29 11.56
CA GLY A 327 -2.36 4.33 10.87
C GLY A 327 -3.05 5.70 10.83
N GLY A 328 -3.92 5.99 11.81
CA GLY A 328 -4.60 7.28 11.94
C GLY A 328 -5.74 7.48 10.93
N HIS A 329 -6.33 6.38 10.45
CA HIS A 329 -7.47 6.41 9.54
C HIS A 329 -8.76 6.21 10.33
N TRP A 330 -9.83 6.77 9.80
CA TRP A 330 -11.19 6.58 10.30
C TRP A 330 -12.01 6.05 9.15
N SER A 331 -12.58 4.87 9.29
CA SER A 331 -13.22 4.17 8.18
C SER A 331 -14.60 3.66 8.52
N GLN A 332 -15.40 3.47 7.49
CA GLN A 332 -16.63 2.69 7.54
C GLN A 332 -16.74 1.92 6.22
N ASP A 333 -17.14 0.66 6.30
CA ASP A 333 -17.33 -0.20 5.15
C ASP A 333 -18.68 -0.91 5.23
N ASP A 334 -18.93 -1.85 4.33
CA ASP A 334 -20.14 -2.67 4.31
C ASP A 334 -20.34 -3.56 5.56
N ARG A 335 -19.37 -3.63 6.48
CA ARG A 335 -19.43 -4.47 7.70
C ARG A 335 -19.95 -3.68 8.91
N ARG A 336 -20.32 -4.44 9.95
CA ARG A 336 -20.67 -3.86 11.26
C ARG A 336 -19.42 -3.26 11.92
N ILE A 337 -19.57 -2.06 12.47
CA ILE A 337 -18.54 -1.42 13.30
C ILE A 337 -18.34 -2.27 14.57
N PRO A 338 -17.08 -2.65 14.93
CA PRO A 338 -16.84 -3.44 16.14
C PRO A 338 -17.27 -2.69 17.40
N GLU A 339 -17.90 -3.40 18.36
CA GLU A 339 -18.55 -2.79 19.54
C GLU A 339 -17.59 -1.96 20.41
N ASN A 340 -16.32 -2.40 20.52
CA ASN A 340 -15.29 -1.74 21.33
C ASN A 340 -14.43 -0.73 20.55
N SER A 341 -14.89 -0.22 19.41
CA SER A 341 -14.10 0.70 18.59
C SER A 341 -14.16 2.14 19.11
N GLN A 342 -13.05 2.86 18.99
CA GLN A 342 -13.06 4.32 18.95
C GLN A 342 -13.61 4.77 17.61
N VAL A 343 -14.44 5.80 17.62
CA VAL A 343 -15.08 6.36 16.43
C VAL A 343 -15.02 7.88 16.44
N ILE A 344 -15.12 8.47 15.26
CA ILE A 344 -15.43 9.89 15.08
C ILE A 344 -16.78 10.03 14.39
N VAL A 345 -17.46 11.13 14.69
CA VAL A 345 -18.71 11.52 14.03
C VAL A 345 -18.42 12.68 13.10
N LEU A 346 -18.77 12.53 11.82
CA LEU A 346 -18.81 13.61 10.86
C LEU A 346 -20.26 14.03 10.68
N SER A 347 -20.56 15.33 10.80
CA SER A 347 -21.91 15.82 10.62
C SER A 347 -21.94 17.28 10.19
N HIS A 348 -22.91 17.65 9.36
CA HIS A 348 -23.29 19.06 9.12
C HIS A 348 -24.59 19.45 9.85
N ILE A 349 -25.18 18.51 10.60
CA ILE A 349 -26.41 18.71 11.35
C ILE A 349 -26.08 19.42 12.67
N SER A 350 -26.64 20.61 12.86
CA SER A 350 -26.32 21.49 13.99
C SER A 350 -26.59 20.82 15.34
N GLU A 351 -27.70 20.10 15.47
CA GLU A 351 -28.13 19.39 16.67
C GLU A 351 -27.13 18.31 17.10
N ILE A 352 -26.43 17.70 16.15
CA ILE A 352 -25.40 16.70 16.42
C ILE A 352 -24.08 17.40 16.78
N THR A 353 -23.66 18.37 15.96
CA THR A 353 -22.35 19.03 16.12
C THR A 353 -22.23 19.89 17.37
N GLN A 354 -23.33 20.27 18.01
CA GLN A 354 -23.33 20.97 19.30
C GLN A 354 -22.86 20.10 20.46
N ASN A 355 -22.91 18.77 20.31
CA ASN A 355 -22.44 17.83 21.33
C ASN A 355 -20.93 17.55 21.25
N PHE A 356 -20.23 18.15 20.28
CA PHE A 356 -18.78 17.94 20.11
C PHE A 356 -18.01 18.90 21.03
N ASN A 357 -16.99 18.41 21.73
CA ASN A 357 -16.21 19.23 22.66
C ASN A 357 -15.24 20.17 21.93
N ASP A 358 -14.54 19.67 20.90
CA ASP A 358 -13.58 20.45 20.11
C ASP A 358 -13.71 20.12 18.60
N PRO A 359 -14.77 20.59 17.94
CA PRO A 359 -15.08 20.17 16.58
C PRO A 359 -14.10 20.73 15.54
N ILE A 360 -13.54 19.85 14.72
CA ILE A 360 -12.73 20.24 13.56
C ILE A 360 -13.66 20.51 12.38
N THR A 361 -13.68 21.76 11.90
CA THR A 361 -14.40 22.09 10.67
C THR A 361 -13.64 21.56 9.46
N ILE A 362 -14.30 20.75 8.64
CA ILE A 362 -13.72 20.14 7.44
C ILE A 362 -14.04 20.98 6.21
N HIS A 363 -15.33 21.09 5.84
CA HIS A 363 -15.79 21.80 4.63
C HIS A 363 -17.32 22.01 4.66
N ASP A 364 -17.85 23.08 4.05
CA ASP A 364 -19.30 23.33 3.88
C ASP A 364 -20.17 23.06 5.13
N GLY A 365 -19.67 23.46 6.31
CA GLY A 365 -20.38 23.26 7.57
C GLY A 365 -20.29 21.85 8.17
N TRP A 366 -19.66 20.88 7.50
CA TRP A 366 -19.32 19.59 8.08
C TRP A 366 -18.23 19.74 9.15
N LYS A 367 -18.47 19.12 10.29
CA LYS A 367 -17.57 19.08 11.44
C LYS A 367 -17.28 17.63 11.82
N ALA A 368 -16.04 17.38 12.23
CA ALA A 368 -15.63 16.14 12.87
C ALA A 368 -15.59 16.30 14.39
N SER A 369 -16.05 15.29 15.11
CA SER A 369 -15.88 15.18 16.56
C SER A 369 -14.46 14.74 16.93
N GLU A 370 -14.14 14.89 18.20
CA GLU A 370 -13.10 14.11 18.87
C GLU A 370 -13.39 12.60 18.82
N PRO A 371 -12.37 11.73 18.95
CA PRO A 371 -12.56 10.29 19.14
C PRO A 371 -13.42 9.98 20.37
N MET A 372 -14.38 9.08 20.22
CA MET A 372 -15.28 8.63 21.28
C MET A 372 -15.64 7.15 21.14
N PRO A 373 -16.12 6.49 22.21
CA PRO A 373 -16.67 5.14 22.10
C PRO A 373 -17.88 5.07 21.17
N LEU A 374 -18.04 3.95 20.45
CA LEU A 374 -19.18 3.73 19.52
C LEU A 374 -20.54 3.95 20.19
N GLU A 375 -20.74 3.49 21.43
CA GLU A 375 -22.02 3.65 22.14
C GLU A 375 -22.41 5.13 22.30
N VAL A 376 -21.45 5.97 22.69
CA VAL A 376 -21.64 7.41 22.86
C VAL A 376 -21.96 8.07 21.51
N ALA A 377 -21.25 7.68 20.45
CA ALA A 377 -21.53 8.19 19.12
C ALA A 377 -22.94 7.83 18.65
N LEU A 378 -23.41 6.60 18.88
CA LEU A 378 -24.74 6.16 18.51
C LEU A 378 -25.85 6.90 19.26
N GLU A 379 -25.62 7.24 20.54
CA GLU A 379 -26.52 8.10 21.32
C GLU A 379 -26.60 9.51 20.72
N ILE A 380 -25.44 10.13 20.46
CA ILE A 380 -25.34 11.48 19.87
C ILE A 380 -26.00 11.54 18.48
N THR A 381 -25.81 10.51 17.66
CA THR A 381 -26.36 10.50 16.29
C THR A 381 -27.78 9.95 16.22
N SER A 382 -28.37 9.49 17.32
CA SER A 382 -29.63 8.73 17.33
C SER A 382 -29.61 7.59 16.31
N TYR A 383 -28.51 6.83 16.30
CA TYR A 383 -28.23 5.72 15.37
C TYR A 383 -28.14 6.11 13.88
N LYS A 384 -28.08 7.40 13.53
CA LYS A 384 -27.78 7.86 12.17
C LYS A 384 -26.29 7.72 11.85
N GLY A 385 -25.96 7.66 10.56
CA GLY A 385 -24.58 7.52 10.08
C GLY A 385 -23.99 6.11 10.20
N VAL A 386 -24.83 5.11 10.52
CA VAL A 386 -24.48 3.68 10.50
C VAL A 386 -25.52 2.92 9.69
N LEU A 387 -25.11 1.95 8.89
CA LEU A 387 -26.08 1.08 8.20
C LEU A 387 -26.78 0.17 9.23
N PRO A 388 -28.10 -0.04 9.11
CA PRO A 388 -28.82 -0.98 9.96
C PRO A 388 -28.33 -2.40 9.70
N SER A 389 -27.50 -2.93 10.60
CA SER A 389 -26.96 -4.27 10.51
C SER A 389 -28.05 -5.30 10.86
N LYS A 390 -28.65 -5.94 9.85
CA LYS A 390 -29.29 -7.25 10.07
C LYS A 390 -28.16 -8.25 10.34
N GLN A 391 -27.96 -8.61 11.61
CA GLN A 391 -27.05 -9.64 12.13
C GLN A 391 -26.12 -10.27 11.07
N GLN A 392 -25.05 -9.55 10.73
CA GLN A 392 -23.89 -10.15 10.08
C GLN A 392 -22.81 -10.22 11.14
N ASN A 393 -22.68 -11.38 11.76
CA ASN A 393 -21.40 -11.73 12.35
C ASN A 393 -20.45 -11.95 11.18
N VAL A 394 -19.63 -10.95 10.85
CA VAL A 394 -18.53 -11.14 9.89
C VAL A 394 -17.44 -11.92 10.62
N THR A 395 -17.65 -13.23 10.73
CA THR A 395 -16.68 -14.24 11.16
C THR A 395 -15.91 -14.74 9.95
N GLU A 396 -15.31 -13.82 9.18
CA GLU A 396 -14.42 -14.18 8.07
C GLU A 396 -12.98 -14.33 8.58
N PHE A 397 -12.35 -15.44 8.19
CA PHE A 397 -10.91 -15.62 8.23
C PHE A 397 -10.26 -14.68 7.20
N ARG A 398 -9.38 -13.76 7.63
CA ARG A 398 -8.70 -12.82 6.73
C ARG A 398 -7.34 -12.39 7.27
N ILE A 399 -6.42 -12.04 6.38
CA ILE A 399 -5.24 -11.28 6.78
C ILE A 399 -5.62 -9.80 6.81
N GLU A 400 -5.43 -9.18 7.97
CA GLU A 400 -5.40 -7.75 8.15
C GLU A 400 -3.95 -7.29 8.28
N GLU A 401 -3.69 -6.06 7.82
CA GLU A 401 -2.39 -5.42 7.99
C GLU A 401 -1.24 -6.19 7.30
N GLY A 402 -0.02 -5.91 7.74
CA GLY A 402 1.18 -6.29 7.03
C GLY A 402 1.52 -5.35 5.87
N LEU A 403 2.67 -5.58 5.26
CA LEU A 403 3.09 -4.90 4.04
C LEU A 403 3.17 -5.92 2.90
N PRO A 404 2.24 -5.90 1.94
CA PRO A 404 2.36 -6.77 0.77
C PRO A 404 3.55 -6.32 -0.08
N LEU A 405 4.36 -7.28 -0.50
CA LEU A 405 5.43 -7.12 -1.49
C LEU A 405 4.91 -7.46 -2.89
N MET A 406 4.14 -8.53 -2.98
CA MET A 406 3.38 -9.00 -4.14
C MET A 406 2.22 -9.84 -3.60
N ARG A 407 1.21 -10.19 -4.42
CA ARG A 407 0.03 -10.90 -3.89
C ARG A 407 0.44 -12.27 -3.31
N GLY A 408 -0.12 -12.58 -2.14
CA GLY A 408 0.27 -13.74 -1.33
C GLY A 408 1.64 -13.65 -0.64
N VAL A 409 2.38 -12.54 -0.77
CA VAL A 409 3.71 -12.36 -0.18
C VAL A 409 3.78 -11.09 0.66
N TRP A 410 4.10 -11.26 1.94
CA TRP A 410 4.19 -10.16 2.90
C TRP A 410 5.62 -9.98 3.42
N LEU A 411 5.93 -8.73 3.79
CA LEU A 411 7.19 -8.38 4.41
C LEU A 411 7.24 -8.94 5.84
N ALA A 412 8.26 -9.75 6.11
CA ALA A 412 8.46 -10.43 7.39
C ALA A 412 9.12 -9.55 8.47
N ARG A 413 9.27 -8.24 8.20
CA ARG A 413 9.99 -7.29 9.06
C ARG A 413 9.16 -6.88 10.27
N PRO A 414 9.76 -6.70 11.45
CA PRO A 414 9.07 -6.18 12.64
C PRO A 414 8.25 -4.92 12.32
N GLY A 415 6.98 -4.90 12.78
CA GLY A 415 6.04 -3.79 12.50
C GLY A 415 5.35 -3.83 11.14
N TYR A 416 5.73 -4.73 10.23
CA TYR A 416 5.16 -4.87 8.89
C TYR A 416 4.64 -6.28 8.58
N GLN A 417 4.58 -7.15 9.58
CA GLN A 417 4.04 -8.51 9.46
C GLN A 417 2.50 -8.50 9.35
N PRO A 418 1.91 -9.49 8.65
CA PRO A 418 0.47 -9.65 8.58
C PRO A 418 -0.12 -10.08 9.93
N VAL A 419 -1.33 -9.63 10.20
CA VAL A 419 -2.16 -10.05 11.34
C VAL A 419 -3.33 -10.86 10.81
N ILE A 420 -3.54 -12.07 11.31
CA ILE A 420 -4.61 -12.93 10.81
C ILE A 420 -5.83 -12.76 11.71
N ARG A 421 -6.94 -12.26 11.18
CA ARG A 421 -8.24 -12.28 11.86
C ARG A 421 -8.93 -13.61 11.67
N ILE A 422 -9.47 -14.10 12.78
CA ILE A 422 -10.18 -15.37 12.87
C ILE A 422 -11.46 -15.18 13.70
N PRO A 423 -12.48 -16.04 13.49
CA PRO A 423 -13.60 -16.11 14.42
C PRO A 423 -13.11 -16.41 15.85
N GLU A 424 -13.70 -15.77 16.87
CA GLU A 424 -13.25 -15.89 18.26
C GLU A 424 -13.17 -17.32 18.79
N LYS A 425 -13.99 -18.23 18.24
CA LYS A 425 -14.07 -19.64 18.63
C LYS A 425 -13.44 -20.60 17.61
N ALA A 426 -12.80 -20.10 16.56
CA ALA A 426 -12.13 -20.96 15.59
C ALA A 426 -10.77 -21.43 16.10
N ASP A 427 -10.40 -22.64 15.73
CA ASP A 427 -9.04 -23.17 15.88
C ASP A 427 -8.20 -22.78 14.66
N VAL A 428 -6.89 -22.60 14.89
CA VAL A 428 -5.94 -22.23 13.84
C VAL A 428 -4.81 -23.25 13.84
N ASP A 429 -4.58 -23.84 12.67
CA ASP A 429 -3.42 -24.66 12.36
C ASP A 429 -2.55 -23.94 11.34
N ILE A 430 -1.23 -23.93 11.54
CA ILE A 430 -0.28 -23.27 10.64
C ILE A 430 0.82 -24.28 10.29
N GLN A 431 0.96 -24.57 8.99
CA GLN A 431 1.92 -25.56 8.48
C GLN A 431 2.87 -24.93 7.45
N PRO A 432 4.21 -25.04 7.62
CA PRO A 432 4.91 -25.60 8.78
C PRO A 432 4.67 -24.78 10.07
N PRO A 433 4.92 -25.34 11.28
CA PRO A 433 4.68 -24.64 12.53
C PRO A 433 5.33 -23.25 12.58
N LEU A 434 4.56 -22.23 12.93
CA LEU A 434 5.00 -20.85 13.08
C LEU A 434 4.60 -20.33 14.46
N ALA A 435 5.50 -19.65 15.16
CA ALA A 435 5.16 -19.07 16.46
C ALA A 435 4.18 -17.88 16.30
N TYR A 436 3.05 -17.94 17.00
CA TYR A 436 2.05 -16.88 17.01
C TYR A 436 1.49 -16.61 18.41
N GLU A 437 0.90 -15.44 18.58
CA GLU A 437 0.11 -15.03 19.75
C GLU A 437 -1.33 -14.76 19.33
N ARG A 438 -2.28 -15.28 20.12
CA ARG A 438 -3.70 -15.04 19.91
C ARG A 438 -4.21 -14.02 20.92
N CYS A 439 -4.83 -12.96 20.42
CA CYS A 439 -5.55 -11.98 21.24
C CYS A 439 -6.95 -11.81 20.66
N GLY A 440 -7.96 -12.42 21.30
CA GLY A 440 -9.34 -12.42 20.81
C GLY A 440 -9.46 -13.10 19.44
N GLY A 441 -10.13 -12.43 18.49
CA GLY A 441 -10.24 -12.83 17.09
C GLY A 441 -9.02 -12.48 16.22
N SER A 442 -7.84 -12.28 16.80
CA SER A 442 -6.59 -11.98 16.07
C SER A 442 -5.47 -12.95 16.42
N VAL A 443 -4.69 -13.30 15.39
CA VAL A 443 -3.48 -14.10 15.46
C VAL A 443 -2.32 -13.26 14.92
N TRP A 444 -1.31 -13.08 15.77
CA TRP A 444 -0.14 -12.25 15.54
C TRP A 444 1.09 -13.13 15.43
N ILE A 445 1.86 -12.98 14.36
CA ILE A 445 3.09 -13.75 14.20
C ILE A 445 4.14 -13.19 15.18
N LYS A 446 4.71 -14.05 16.03
CA LYS A 446 5.68 -13.65 17.07
C LYS A 446 7.13 -13.76 16.61
N ASP A 447 7.40 -14.61 15.62
CA ASP A 447 8.77 -14.85 15.18
C ASP A 447 9.24 -13.72 14.24
N THR A 448 10.07 -12.83 14.78
CA THR A 448 10.42 -11.53 14.20
C THR A 448 11.80 -11.52 13.53
N ALA A 449 12.52 -12.64 13.55
CA ALA A 449 13.80 -12.79 12.87
C ALA A 449 13.74 -13.97 11.89
N CYS A 450 13.69 -13.68 10.59
CA CYS A 450 13.95 -14.63 9.50
C CYS A 450 12.92 -15.73 9.22
N ALA A 451 11.63 -15.57 9.56
CA ALA A 451 10.61 -16.43 8.98
C ALA A 451 10.46 -16.09 7.48
N GLU A 452 11.31 -16.68 6.64
CA GLU A 452 11.17 -16.72 5.19
C GLU A 452 10.67 -18.10 4.77
N GLY A 453 9.64 -18.13 3.93
CA GLY A 453 9.02 -19.40 3.57
C GLY A 453 7.59 -19.26 3.12
N GLN A 454 6.92 -20.40 2.97
CA GLN A 454 5.51 -20.50 2.64
C GLN A 454 4.81 -21.30 3.73
N TRP A 455 3.67 -20.77 4.17
CA TRP A 455 2.83 -21.32 5.22
C TRP A 455 1.43 -21.52 4.69
N ARG A 456 0.78 -22.57 5.17
CA ARG A 456 -0.63 -22.83 5.01
C ARG A 456 -1.30 -22.61 6.35
N ILE A 457 -2.24 -21.67 6.39
CA ILE A 457 -3.02 -21.35 7.59
C ILE A 457 -4.40 -21.94 7.40
N THR A 458 -4.76 -22.92 8.22
CA THR A 458 -6.09 -23.53 8.23
C THR A 458 -6.84 -23.09 9.48
N VAL A 459 -8.03 -22.52 9.30
CA VAL A 459 -8.90 -22.04 10.36
C VAL A 459 -10.17 -22.88 10.39
N SER A 460 -10.33 -23.65 11.46
CA SER A 460 -11.42 -24.60 11.65
C SER A 460 -12.46 -24.03 12.61
N GLN A 461 -13.70 -23.93 12.17
CA GLN A 461 -14.82 -23.48 12.99
C GLN A 461 -15.43 -24.65 13.78
N PRO A 462 -16.07 -24.39 14.94
CA PRO A 462 -16.77 -25.41 15.71
C PRO A 462 -17.90 -26.12 14.93
N SER A 463 -18.44 -25.48 13.88
CA SER A 463 -19.43 -26.03 12.96
C SER A 463 -18.88 -27.11 12.02
N GLY A 464 -17.56 -27.33 12.00
CA GLY A 464 -16.87 -28.27 11.11
C GLY A 464 -16.40 -27.65 9.78
N ALA A 465 -16.69 -26.38 9.51
CA ALA A 465 -16.19 -25.66 8.34
C ALA A 465 -14.72 -25.26 8.53
N ALA A 466 -13.84 -25.58 7.59
CA ALA A 466 -12.41 -25.22 7.63
C ALA A 466 -12.04 -24.33 6.44
N SER A 467 -11.33 -23.25 6.72
CA SER A 467 -10.87 -22.25 5.74
C SER A 467 -9.36 -22.35 5.61
N THR A 468 -8.78 -22.32 4.41
CA THR A 468 -7.32 -22.40 4.26
C THR A 468 -6.78 -21.21 3.43
N LEU A 469 -5.64 -20.66 3.84
CA LEU A 469 -4.93 -19.59 3.13
C LEU A 469 -3.44 -19.93 3.06
N ASP A 470 -2.89 -19.85 1.85
CA ASP A 470 -1.45 -19.94 1.65
C ASP A 470 -0.83 -18.54 1.77
N MET A 471 0.22 -18.44 2.58
CA MET A 471 0.92 -17.21 2.89
C MET A 471 2.43 -17.34 2.74
N LYS A 472 3.07 -16.40 2.04
CA LYS A 472 4.53 -16.34 1.93
C LYS A 472 5.09 -15.14 2.68
N LEU A 473 6.15 -15.35 3.45
CA LEU A 473 6.86 -14.26 4.13
C LEU A 473 8.27 -14.13 3.53
N LYS A 474 8.71 -12.89 3.32
CA LYS A 474 10.07 -12.56 2.91
C LYS A 474 10.62 -11.42 3.76
N SER A 475 11.87 -11.52 4.20
CA SER A 475 12.49 -10.45 4.98
C SER A 475 12.92 -9.28 4.10
N ASN A 476 13.25 -9.51 2.83
CA ASN A 476 13.70 -8.47 1.92
C ASN A 476 12.72 -8.21 0.78
N ALA A 477 12.56 -6.94 0.43
CA ALA A 477 11.88 -6.52 -0.77
C ALA A 477 12.69 -6.96 -2.01
N PRO A 478 12.00 -7.29 -3.13
CA PRO A 478 12.67 -7.62 -4.38
C PRO A 478 13.39 -6.39 -4.95
N LEU A 479 14.41 -6.61 -5.78
CA LEU A 479 15.11 -5.53 -6.46
C LEU A 479 14.15 -4.69 -7.30
N ALA A 480 14.29 -3.36 -7.24
CA ALA A 480 13.43 -2.46 -8.00
C ALA A 480 13.73 -2.56 -9.50
N THR A 481 12.69 -2.78 -10.30
CA THR A 481 12.77 -2.75 -11.76
C THR A 481 12.28 -1.43 -12.36
N GLN A 482 11.60 -0.61 -11.56
CA GLN A 482 11.00 0.66 -11.97
C GLN A 482 10.99 1.66 -10.81
N TRP A 483 11.11 2.94 -11.16
CA TRP A 483 11.15 4.06 -10.22
C TRP A 483 10.09 5.10 -10.58
N ALA A 484 9.47 5.67 -9.55
CA ALA A 484 8.38 6.63 -9.71
C ALA A 484 8.82 7.90 -10.46
N GLN A 485 8.02 8.31 -11.45
CA GLN A 485 8.12 9.61 -12.10
C GLN A 485 7.16 10.63 -11.47
N ARG A 486 7.55 11.90 -11.51
CA ARG A 486 6.69 13.01 -11.04
C ARG A 486 5.42 13.09 -11.89
N LEU A 487 4.28 13.21 -11.22
CA LEU A 487 2.99 13.38 -11.87
C LEU A 487 2.84 14.77 -12.52
N ALA A 488 2.13 14.86 -13.64
CA ALA A 488 2.04 16.08 -14.45
C ALA A 488 1.43 17.30 -13.72
N ASN A 489 0.49 17.06 -12.81
CA ASN A 489 -0.16 18.08 -11.98
C ASN A 489 0.64 18.47 -10.73
N TYR A 490 1.85 17.92 -10.56
CA TYR A 490 2.73 18.23 -9.44
C TYR A 490 3.98 19.00 -9.90
N GLU A 491 4.67 19.58 -8.94
CA GLU A 491 5.94 20.30 -9.11
C GLU A 491 6.88 20.05 -7.92
N PRO A 492 8.20 20.20 -8.08
CA PRO A 492 9.13 20.03 -6.97
C PRO A 492 8.95 21.09 -5.87
N ALA A 493 9.17 20.70 -4.62
CA ALA A 493 9.30 21.63 -3.50
C ALA A 493 10.65 22.35 -3.53
N ILE A 494 10.71 23.51 -4.20
CA ILE A 494 11.93 24.32 -4.29
C ILE A 494 12.00 25.27 -3.09
N GLU A 495 13.04 25.13 -2.26
CA GLU A 495 13.27 25.97 -1.07
C GLU A 495 14.38 27.01 -1.25
N LEU A 496 15.23 26.87 -2.27
CA LEU A 496 16.37 27.75 -2.51
C LEU A 496 16.63 27.93 -4.01
N ARG A 497 16.92 29.16 -4.45
CA ARG A 497 17.50 29.44 -5.76
C ARG A 497 19.01 29.31 -5.65
N ASP A 498 19.50 28.16 -6.08
CA ASP A 498 20.93 27.86 -6.15
C ASP A 498 21.26 27.33 -7.55
N LYS A 499 22.39 27.76 -8.10
CA LYS A 499 22.91 27.28 -9.39
C LYS A 499 24.04 26.24 -9.21
N GLY A 500 24.51 26.03 -7.98
CA GLY A 500 25.77 25.38 -7.68
C GLY A 500 26.96 26.18 -8.20
N ASN A 501 28.11 26.09 -7.54
CA ASN A 501 29.37 26.61 -8.07
C ASN A 501 30.50 25.59 -7.89
N GLY A 502 30.75 24.82 -8.94
CA GLY A 502 31.84 23.85 -8.95
C GLY A 502 31.57 22.62 -8.08
N SER A 503 32.43 21.62 -8.26
CA SER A 503 32.38 20.37 -7.51
C SER A 503 32.95 20.55 -6.11
N LEU A 504 32.34 19.88 -5.14
CA LEU A 504 32.91 19.66 -3.83
C LEU A 504 34.12 18.73 -3.99
N ILE A 505 35.29 19.17 -3.54
CA ILE A 505 36.56 18.45 -3.71
C ILE A 505 37.17 17.98 -2.39
N ASP A 506 36.60 18.41 -1.26
CA ASP A 506 37.13 18.28 0.10
C ASP A 506 36.07 17.80 1.09
N GLY A 507 35.12 16.97 0.64
CA GLY A 507 34.16 16.32 1.54
C GLY A 507 34.86 15.38 2.53
N ALA A 508 34.31 15.30 3.74
CA ALA A 508 34.84 14.43 4.78
C ALA A 508 34.89 12.96 4.32
N HIS A 509 35.93 12.26 4.76
CA HIS A 509 36.05 10.84 4.50
C HIS A 509 34.93 10.07 5.22
N PRO A 510 34.20 9.19 4.52
CA PRO A 510 33.18 8.40 5.17
C PRO A 510 33.76 7.47 6.24
N THR A 511 32.98 7.21 7.31
CA THR A 511 33.40 6.36 8.43
C THR A 511 32.34 5.30 8.75
N THR A 512 32.75 4.21 9.39
CA THR A 512 31.83 3.22 9.95
C THR A 512 31.57 3.53 11.41
N ALA A 513 30.31 3.69 11.79
CA ALA A 513 29.91 3.98 13.17
C ALA A 513 28.45 3.59 13.44
N GLY A 514 28.11 3.34 14.70
CA GLY A 514 26.77 2.88 15.09
C GLY A 514 26.49 1.41 14.73
N ILE A 515 25.23 0.99 14.90
CA ILE A 515 24.78 -0.39 14.64
C ILE A 515 23.78 -0.36 13.47
N TYR A 516 24.04 -1.18 12.46
CA TYR A 516 23.16 -1.39 11.33
C TYR A 516 23.18 -2.88 10.92
N PRO A 517 22.04 -3.53 10.62
CA PRO A 517 20.68 -2.98 10.60
C PRO A 517 20.17 -2.57 12.00
N ASN A 518 19.26 -1.59 12.05
CA ASN A 518 18.63 -1.07 13.27
C ASN A 518 17.10 -1.01 13.11
N ARG A 519 16.35 -0.55 14.13
CA ARG A 519 14.87 -0.48 14.04
C ARG A 519 14.35 0.33 12.84
N LEU A 520 15.06 1.39 12.45
CA LEU A 520 14.66 2.17 11.27
C LEU A 520 14.90 1.40 9.97
N SER A 521 15.86 0.46 9.93
CA SER A 521 16.12 -0.34 8.73
C SER A 521 14.91 -1.15 8.27
N ASP A 522 14.03 -1.57 9.18
CA ASP A 522 12.78 -2.25 8.84
C ASP A 522 11.80 -1.31 8.10
N ALA A 523 11.73 -0.04 8.51
CA ALA A 523 10.95 0.98 7.81
C ALA A 523 11.57 1.39 6.48
N LEU A 524 12.90 1.46 6.40
CA LEU A 524 13.60 1.71 5.14
C LEU A 524 13.30 0.60 4.13
N GLU A 525 13.30 -0.66 4.56
CA GLU A 525 12.90 -1.80 3.72
C GLU A 525 11.44 -1.69 3.27
N ALA A 526 10.53 -1.29 4.18
CA ALA A 526 9.12 -1.08 3.86
C ALA A 526 8.91 0.08 2.86
N LEU A 527 9.67 1.17 2.98
CA LEU A 527 9.67 2.27 2.01
C LEU A 527 10.24 1.82 0.66
N TYR A 528 11.32 1.03 0.68
CA TYR A 528 11.92 0.46 -0.52
C TYR A 528 10.93 -0.42 -1.29
N ALA A 529 10.08 -1.17 -0.60
CA ALA A 529 9.00 -1.95 -1.21
C ALA A 529 7.92 -1.10 -1.93
N ARG A 530 8.04 0.23 -1.97
CA ARG A 530 7.09 1.16 -2.58
C ARG A 530 7.63 2.00 -3.75
N VAL A 531 8.86 1.77 -4.18
CA VAL A 531 9.58 2.51 -5.24
C VAL A 531 8.88 2.70 -6.58
N GLY A 532 8.06 1.74 -7.02
CA GLY A 532 7.49 1.73 -8.37
C GLY A 532 6.37 2.74 -8.66
N GLY A 533 5.95 3.54 -7.67
CA GLY A 533 4.87 4.50 -7.86
C GLY A 533 4.97 5.70 -6.92
N THR A 534 4.42 6.83 -7.37
CA THR A 534 4.28 8.03 -6.54
C THR A 534 3.29 7.75 -5.40
N ARG A 535 3.68 8.07 -4.17
CA ARG A 535 2.96 7.71 -2.95
C ARG A 535 2.32 8.94 -2.32
N PRO A 536 1.03 8.90 -1.96
CA PRO A 536 0.46 9.98 -1.17
C PRO A 536 1.18 10.07 0.19
N GLU A 537 1.27 11.28 0.77
CA GLU A 537 1.91 11.49 2.09
C GLU A 537 1.37 10.55 3.17
N LYS A 538 0.09 10.14 3.05
CA LYS A 538 -0.53 9.18 3.96
C LYS A 538 0.14 7.84 4.03
N GLU A 539 0.56 7.31 2.89
CA GLU A 539 1.14 5.99 2.81
C GLU A 539 2.50 6.01 3.49
N ILE A 540 3.34 6.99 3.15
CA ILE A 540 4.68 7.12 3.72
C ILE A 540 4.63 7.39 5.23
N VAL A 541 3.78 8.31 5.69
CA VAL A 541 3.58 8.58 7.12
C VAL A 541 3.11 7.31 7.84
N GLY A 542 2.14 6.59 7.28
CA GLY A 542 1.60 5.36 7.84
C GLY A 542 2.66 4.24 7.93
N LEU A 543 3.55 4.12 6.94
CA LEU A 543 4.66 3.17 7.00
C LEU A 543 5.61 3.49 8.13
N ILE A 544 6.04 4.75 8.24
CA ILE A 544 6.98 5.18 9.27
C ILE A 544 6.36 5.00 10.66
N HIS A 545 5.11 5.41 10.85
CA HIS A 545 4.41 5.37 12.15
C HIS A 545 4.35 3.97 12.78
N ARG A 546 4.41 2.90 12.00
CA ARG A 546 4.32 1.51 12.49
C ARG A 546 5.49 1.12 13.41
N VAL A 547 6.67 1.72 13.19
CA VAL A 547 7.89 1.36 13.95
C VAL A 547 8.34 2.45 14.92
N LEU A 548 7.76 3.65 14.85
CA LEU A 548 8.08 4.74 15.76
C LEU A 548 7.56 4.45 17.18
N PRO A 549 8.32 4.74 18.25
CA PRO A 549 7.85 4.66 19.63
C PRO A 549 6.67 5.61 19.88
N ASP A 550 5.68 5.18 20.67
CA ASP A 550 4.45 5.93 20.91
C ASP A 550 4.72 7.35 21.45
N GLU A 551 5.68 7.50 22.37
CA GLU A 551 6.02 8.81 22.96
C GLU A 551 6.60 9.80 21.95
N LEU A 552 7.07 9.33 20.79
CA LEU A 552 7.80 10.13 19.81
C LEU A 552 6.99 10.42 18.53
N LYS A 553 5.88 9.70 18.31
CA LYS A 553 5.13 9.67 17.04
C LYS A 553 4.75 11.04 16.47
N GLN A 554 4.22 11.95 17.27
CA GLN A 554 3.61 13.20 16.80
C GLN A 554 4.61 14.18 16.13
N HIS A 555 5.87 14.20 16.58
CA HIS A 555 6.89 15.14 16.08
C HIS A 555 8.02 14.46 15.29
N LEU A 556 8.34 13.21 15.63
CA LEU A 556 9.43 12.44 15.01
C LEU A 556 9.17 12.13 13.53
N VAL A 557 7.90 11.89 13.15
CA VAL A 557 7.58 11.49 11.76
C VAL A 557 8.00 12.54 10.73
N TRP A 558 7.79 13.82 11.03
CA TRP A 558 8.11 14.91 10.12
C TRP A 558 9.62 15.17 10.03
N ASP A 559 10.32 15.05 11.16
CA ASP A 559 11.78 15.13 11.18
C ASP A 559 12.42 13.96 10.43
N LEU A 560 11.87 12.75 10.56
CA LEU A 560 12.34 11.58 9.81
C LEU A 560 12.05 11.71 8.31
N LEU A 561 10.85 12.17 7.92
CA LEU A 561 10.55 12.49 6.51
C LEU A 561 11.56 13.50 5.95
N ARG A 562 11.89 14.54 6.73
CA ARG A 562 12.90 15.50 6.31
C ARG A 562 14.29 14.88 6.17
N SER A 563 14.70 14.07 7.14
CA SER A 563 15.97 13.33 7.10
C SER A 563 16.07 12.39 5.88
N LEU A 564 14.96 11.74 5.51
CA LEU A 564 14.86 10.92 4.30
C LEU A 564 14.99 11.75 3.02
N GLN A 565 14.40 12.95 2.96
CA GLN A 565 14.65 13.86 1.82
C GLN A 565 16.12 14.26 1.71
N GLU A 566 16.73 14.61 2.84
CA GLU A 566 18.12 15.07 2.91
C GLU A 566 19.12 13.94 2.61
N ALA A 567 18.73 12.68 2.83
CA ALA A 567 19.48 11.50 2.39
C ALA A 567 19.26 11.15 0.90
N GLY A 568 18.37 11.86 0.22
CA GLY A 568 17.96 11.56 -1.14
C GLY A 568 17.06 10.33 -1.27
N TRP A 569 16.56 9.75 -0.16
CA TRP A 569 15.63 8.61 -0.20
C TRP A 569 14.28 8.98 -0.77
N LEU A 570 13.78 10.16 -0.41
CA LEU A 570 12.46 10.65 -0.75
C LEU A 570 12.51 12.02 -1.42
N GLU A 571 11.60 12.26 -2.36
CA GLU A 571 11.37 13.59 -2.92
C GLU A 571 9.90 14.00 -2.73
N LEU A 572 9.67 15.22 -2.25
CA LEU A 572 8.34 15.79 -2.10
C LEU A 572 7.94 16.56 -3.37
N ASP A 573 6.83 16.12 -3.93
CA ASP A 573 6.13 16.74 -5.02
C ASP A 573 4.87 17.44 -4.48
N LEU A 574 4.66 18.69 -4.88
CA LEU A 574 3.54 19.51 -4.45
C LEU A 574 2.51 19.64 -5.57
N ASN A 575 1.22 19.47 -5.26
CA ASN A 575 0.13 19.59 -6.25
C ASN A 575 -0.05 21.05 -6.66
N ARG A 576 -0.06 21.38 -7.96
CA ARG A 576 -0.08 22.77 -8.44
C ARG A 576 -1.35 23.57 -8.09
N LYS A 577 -2.45 22.88 -7.83
CA LYS A 577 -3.79 23.48 -7.66
C LYS A 577 -4.35 23.37 -6.24
N TRP A 578 -3.83 22.48 -5.40
CA TRP A 578 -4.36 22.22 -4.06
C TRP A 578 -3.22 21.88 -3.09
N ARG A 579 -3.49 21.79 -1.79
CA ARG A 579 -2.57 21.40 -0.72
C ARG A 579 -1.96 19.98 -0.83
N GLY A 580 -2.32 19.22 -1.86
CA GLY A 580 -1.93 17.82 -2.02
C GLY A 580 -0.41 17.63 -2.09
N ARG A 581 0.08 16.62 -1.36
CA ARG A 581 1.50 16.24 -1.30
C ARG A 581 1.66 14.80 -1.73
N ALA A 582 2.66 14.57 -2.57
CA ALA A 582 3.03 13.26 -3.02
C ALA A 582 4.54 13.06 -2.84
N TRP A 583 4.93 11.82 -2.61
CA TRP A 583 6.27 11.43 -2.26
C TRP A 583 6.75 10.37 -3.22
N ARG A 584 7.96 10.54 -3.73
CA ARG A 584 8.61 9.55 -4.58
C ARG A 584 9.83 9.00 -3.86
N VAL A 585 9.98 7.69 -3.91
CA VAL A 585 11.22 7.03 -3.50
C VAL A 585 12.19 7.13 -4.67
N LEU A 586 13.42 7.58 -4.42
CA LEU A 586 14.40 7.85 -5.48
C LEU A 586 15.41 6.70 -5.64
N PRO A 587 15.89 6.46 -6.87
CA PRO A 587 16.90 5.44 -7.14
C PRO A 587 18.22 5.71 -6.41
N PRO A 588 18.96 4.66 -6.03
CA PRO A 588 20.30 4.81 -5.50
C PRO A 588 21.25 5.39 -6.58
N ARG A 589 22.14 6.29 -6.15
CA ARG A 589 23.18 6.91 -6.96
C ARG A 589 24.46 7.10 -6.14
N ILE A 590 25.60 7.12 -6.83
CA ILE A 590 26.90 7.43 -6.25
C ILE A 590 27.17 8.92 -6.41
N VAL A 591 27.43 9.61 -5.30
CA VAL A 591 27.75 11.04 -5.29
C VAL A 591 29.18 11.23 -4.78
N GLN A 592 30.07 11.65 -5.68
CA GLN A 592 31.48 11.88 -5.38
C GLN A 592 31.63 13.11 -4.49
N THR A 593 32.24 12.92 -3.32
CA THR A 593 32.51 13.97 -2.33
C THR A 593 33.98 14.37 -2.29
N GLY A 594 34.84 13.62 -2.99
CA GLY A 594 36.26 13.89 -3.21
C GLY A 594 36.80 13.02 -4.36
N GLN A 595 38.12 13.02 -4.58
CA GLN A 595 38.75 12.31 -5.71
C GLN A 595 38.55 10.78 -5.65
N SER A 596 38.58 10.21 -4.44
CA SER A 596 38.47 8.77 -4.19
C SER A 596 37.44 8.46 -3.11
N SER A 597 36.55 9.41 -2.82
CA SER A 597 35.50 9.29 -1.81
C SER A 597 34.15 9.65 -2.40
N ALA A 598 33.14 8.88 -2.02
CA ALA A 598 31.75 9.13 -2.40
C ALA A 598 30.81 8.70 -1.27
N ILE A 599 29.55 9.12 -1.40
CA ILE A 599 28.44 8.60 -0.60
C ILE A 599 27.35 8.08 -1.52
N VAL A 600 26.56 7.13 -1.03
CA VAL A 600 25.33 6.70 -1.70
C VAL A 600 24.17 7.58 -1.22
N GLU A 601 23.42 8.10 -2.19
CA GLU A 601 22.13 8.77 -1.98
C GLU A 601 21.04 7.98 -2.69
N GLY A 602 19.80 8.06 -2.21
CA GLY A 602 18.71 7.25 -2.74
C GLY A 602 18.37 6.03 -1.90
N ALA A 603 17.29 5.37 -2.26
CA ALA A 603 16.77 4.24 -1.50
C ALA A 603 17.60 2.98 -1.71
N LEU A 604 18.09 2.42 -0.60
CA LEU A 604 18.94 1.25 -0.57
C LEU A 604 18.30 0.19 0.34
N GLY A 605 17.51 -0.69 -0.27
CA GLY A 605 16.98 -1.89 0.40
C GLY A 605 18.09 -2.91 0.71
N ALA A 606 17.77 -3.91 1.51
CA ALA A 606 18.73 -4.94 1.93
C ALA A 606 19.32 -5.73 0.74
N SER A 607 18.50 -6.00 -0.28
CA SER A 607 18.91 -6.66 -1.51
C SER A 607 19.90 -5.81 -2.31
N GLU A 608 19.63 -4.51 -2.47
CA GLU A 608 20.50 -3.54 -3.14
C GLU A 608 21.81 -3.32 -2.40
N LEU A 609 21.76 -3.22 -1.07
CA LEU A 609 22.97 -3.10 -0.24
C LEU A 609 23.88 -4.32 -0.42
N SER A 610 23.29 -5.52 -0.51
CA SER A 610 24.04 -6.75 -0.75
C SER A 610 24.72 -6.74 -2.13
N CYS A 611 24.03 -6.21 -3.16
CA CYS A 611 24.61 -6.02 -4.50
C CYS A 611 25.77 -5.00 -4.47
N LEU A 612 25.58 -3.86 -3.79
CA LEU A 612 26.62 -2.85 -3.60
C LEU A 612 27.87 -3.45 -2.93
N GLN A 613 27.70 -4.19 -1.83
CA GLN A 613 28.81 -4.80 -1.09
C GLN A 613 29.57 -5.85 -1.94
N ALA A 614 28.83 -6.65 -2.72
CA ALA A 614 29.44 -7.65 -3.61
C ALA A 614 30.27 -7.01 -4.73
N GLU A 615 29.70 -6.02 -5.42
CA GLU A 615 30.38 -5.32 -6.52
C GLU A 615 31.53 -4.42 -6.03
N ALA A 616 31.35 -3.74 -4.90
CA ALA A 616 32.41 -2.94 -4.29
C ALA A 616 33.62 -3.82 -3.91
N LYS A 617 33.37 -4.98 -3.31
CA LYS A 617 34.43 -5.97 -3.02
C LYS A 617 35.14 -6.43 -4.30
N ARG A 618 34.40 -6.72 -5.37
CA ARG A 618 34.97 -7.14 -6.67
C ARG A 618 35.88 -6.07 -7.28
N LEU A 619 35.55 -4.79 -7.07
CA LEU A 619 36.28 -3.64 -7.60
C LEU A 619 37.26 -3.00 -6.61
N SER A 620 37.50 -3.64 -5.45
CA SER A 620 38.36 -3.10 -4.39
C SER A 620 37.97 -1.69 -3.92
N VAL A 621 36.67 -1.42 -3.85
CA VAL A 621 36.09 -0.23 -3.21
C VAL A 621 35.65 -0.60 -1.80
N GLU A 622 36.08 0.18 -0.81
CA GLU A 622 35.69 0.01 0.60
C GLU A 622 34.31 0.62 0.84
N VAL A 623 33.46 -0.09 1.59
CA VAL A 623 32.11 0.36 1.97
C VAL A 623 32.08 0.64 3.47
N HIS A 624 31.69 1.86 3.82
CA HIS A 624 31.55 2.33 5.20
C HIS A 624 30.08 2.62 5.52
N ILE A 625 29.64 2.31 6.74
CA ILE A 625 28.24 2.52 7.16
C ILE A 625 28.21 3.33 8.45
N ASN A 626 27.74 4.57 8.37
CA ASN A 626 27.49 5.40 9.55
C ASN A 626 25.98 5.39 9.89
N ALA A 627 25.64 4.71 10.98
CA ALA A 627 24.30 4.58 11.56
C ALA A 627 24.27 5.01 13.05
N GLU A 628 25.09 5.99 13.46
CA GLU A 628 25.13 6.47 14.85
C GLU A 628 23.78 7.00 15.34
N ARG A 629 22.93 7.45 14.42
CA ARG A 629 21.59 7.97 14.71
C ARG A 629 20.54 6.91 14.36
N PRO A 630 19.94 6.23 15.36
CA PRO A 630 19.04 5.11 15.10
C PRO A 630 17.72 5.52 14.41
N TRP A 631 17.37 6.80 14.44
CA TRP A 631 16.17 7.38 13.80
C TRP A 631 16.51 8.32 12.64
N ALA A 632 17.64 8.08 11.96
CA ALA A 632 17.98 8.72 10.70
C ALA A 632 18.53 7.68 9.72
N PRO A 633 18.32 7.83 8.38
CA PRO A 633 18.87 6.92 7.39
C PRO A 633 20.39 6.86 7.48
N PRO A 634 21.03 5.68 7.39
CA PRO A 634 22.49 5.59 7.47
C PRO A 634 23.17 6.32 6.31
N VAL A 635 24.39 6.81 6.54
CA VAL A 635 25.29 7.24 5.45
C VAL A 635 26.08 6.03 4.99
N PHE A 636 25.92 5.65 3.73
CA PHE A 636 26.75 4.66 3.08
C PHE A 636 27.88 5.37 2.34
N GLY A 637 29.09 5.21 2.85
CA GLY A 637 30.32 5.76 2.29
C GLY A 637 31.05 4.79 1.40
N LEU A 638 31.72 5.32 0.38
CA LEU A 638 32.55 4.56 -0.55
C LEU A 638 33.94 5.19 -0.64
N ILE A 639 34.98 4.37 -0.57
CA ILE A 639 36.38 4.80 -0.73
C ILE A 639 37.09 3.90 -1.73
N GLY A 640 37.67 4.48 -2.78
CA GLY A 640 38.43 3.76 -3.80
C GLY A 640 38.55 4.52 -5.12
N GLU A 641 39.41 4.03 -6.03
CA GLU A 641 39.63 4.66 -7.35
C GLU A 641 38.58 4.22 -8.39
N ALA A 642 37.95 3.06 -8.20
CA ALA A 642 37.03 2.44 -9.15
C ALA A 642 35.55 2.88 -9.00
N LEU A 643 35.27 4.04 -8.40
CA LEU A 643 33.89 4.49 -8.09
C LEU A 643 32.99 4.59 -9.32
N LYS A 644 33.53 5.07 -10.44
CA LYS A 644 32.76 5.15 -11.70
C LYS A 644 32.43 3.76 -12.26
N GLN A 645 33.38 2.83 -12.20
CA GLN A 645 33.19 1.45 -12.64
C GLN A 645 32.18 0.71 -11.73
N LEU A 646 32.17 1.04 -10.44
CA LEU A 646 31.19 0.53 -9.48
C LEU A 646 29.78 1.01 -9.82
N ALA A 647 29.61 2.30 -10.14
CA ALA A 647 28.32 2.83 -10.59
C ALA A 647 27.84 2.14 -11.88
N GLU A 648 28.73 1.96 -12.86
CA GLU A 648 28.42 1.27 -14.12
C GLU A 648 28.01 -0.20 -13.89
N ALA A 649 28.70 -0.92 -13.00
CA ALA A 649 28.39 -2.31 -12.66
C ALA A 649 27.01 -2.46 -11.98
N LEU A 650 26.62 -1.48 -11.16
CA LEU A 650 25.33 -1.45 -10.47
C LEU A 650 24.20 -0.85 -11.33
N GLY A 651 24.53 -0.23 -12.47
CA GLY A 651 23.58 0.53 -13.27
C GLY A 651 23.09 1.82 -12.59
N TRP A 652 23.91 2.40 -11.71
CA TRP A 652 23.56 3.61 -10.94
C TRP A 652 24.13 4.87 -11.58
N GLU A 653 23.50 6.01 -11.31
CA GLU A 653 24.04 7.32 -11.67
C GLU A 653 25.29 7.63 -10.83
N ASN A 654 26.26 8.32 -11.44
CA ASN A 654 27.48 8.80 -10.79
C ASN A 654 27.64 10.29 -11.03
N GLU A 655 27.56 11.09 -9.96
CA GLU A 655 27.56 12.55 -10.02
C GLU A 655 28.60 13.15 -9.07
N ASN A 656 29.05 14.36 -9.37
CA ASN A 656 29.87 15.12 -8.42
C ASN A 656 28.98 15.89 -7.45
N ALA A 657 29.28 15.81 -6.15
CA ALA A 657 28.70 16.73 -5.18
C ALA A 657 29.03 18.17 -5.59
N LEU A 658 28.06 19.07 -5.42
CA LEU A 658 28.21 20.49 -5.76
C LEU A 658 28.33 21.33 -4.50
N GLN A 659 29.15 22.38 -4.55
CA GLN A 659 29.08 23.45 -3.56
C GLN A 659 27.93 24.41 -3.89
N PRO A 660 27.16 24.86 -2.88
CA PRO A 660 26.03 25.74 -3.13
C PRO A 660 26.50 27.19 -3.30
N ASN A 661 25.94 27.88 -4.30
CA ASN A 661 26.16 29.30 -4.54
C ASN A 661 24.97 30.10 -4.03
N ILE A 662 25.00 30.41 -2.72
CA ILE A 662 23.86 30.99 -2.02
C ILE A 662 23.97 32.50 -1.96
N ASN A 663 23.06 33.20 -2.64
CA ASN A 663 22.90 34.65 -2.49
C ASN A 663 22.41 35.01 -1.08
N LYS A 664 22.64 36.26 -0.67
CA LYS A 664 22.12 36.76 0.60
C LYS A 664 20.58 36.83 0.59
N ALA A 665 19.93 36.33 1.63
CA ALA A 665 18.49 36.46 1.81
C ALA A 665 18.07 37.95 1.87
N PRO A 666 16.96 38.33 1.20
CA PRO A 666 15.94 37.45 0.62
C PRO A 666 16.20 37.01 -0.84
N ALA A 667 17.30 37.41 -1.48
CA ALA A 667 17.52 37.18 -2.91
C ALA A 667 17.74 35.70 -3.29
N CYS A 668 18.09 34.84 -2.32
CA CYS A 668 18.19 33.40 -2.53
C CYS A 668 16.85 32.67 -2.48
N TRP A 669 15.76 33.31 -2.05
CA TRP A 669 14.46 32.68 -1.95
C TRP A 669 13.77 32.59 -3.32
N PRO A 670 12.99 31.51 -3.58
CA PRO A 670 12.09 31.47 -4.73
C PRO A 670 11.07 32.61 -4.67
N GLN A 671 10.80 33.23 -5.81
CA GLN A 671 9.77 34.27 -5.92
C GLN A 671 8.39 33.62 -5.96
N GLU A 672 7.52 34.02 -5.05
CA GLU A 672 6.11 33.63 -5.06
C GLU A 672 5.33 34.53 -6.03
N LYS A 673 4.51 33.89 -6.89
CA LYS A 673 3.72 34.59 -7.91
C LYS A 673 2.32 34.91 -7.43
N ARG A 674 1.84 34.24 -6.38
CA ARG A 674 0.50 34.44 -5.82
C ARG A 674 0.39 35.80 -5.13
N GLU A 675 -0.62 36.56 -5.53
CA GLU A 675 -0.91 37.87 -4.94
C GLU A 675 -1.59 37.76 -3.57
N GLY A 676 -2.20 36.61 -3.25
CA GLY A 676 -2.92 36.37 -1.99
C GLY A 676 -4.38 36.84 -2.02
N VAL A 677 -4.94 37.11 -3.20
CA VAL A 677 -6.38 37.42 -3.36
C VAL A 677 -7.20 36.18 -3.03
N GLY A 678 -8.25 36.34 -2.21
CA GLY A 678 -9.13 35.25 -1.75
C GLY A 678 -8.62 34.45 -0.55
N TYR A 679 -7.39 34.71 -0.10
CA TYR A 679 -6.81 34.02 1.05
C TYR A 679 -7.27 34.62 2.38
N GLU A 680 -7.55 33.75 3.36
CA GLU A 680 -7.94 34.13 4.71
C GLU A 680 -6.83 33.82 5.73
N SER A 681 -6.68 34.69 6.73
CA SER A 681 -5.71 34.47 7.80
C SER A 681 -6.20 33.40 8.77
N PHE A 682 -5.53 32.25 8.81
CA PHE A 682 -5.95 31.12 9.64
C PHE A 682 -5.20 31.04 10.97
N ALA A 683 -3.88 31.22 10.94
CA ALA A 683 -3.04 31.08 12.13
C ALA A 683 -1.80 31.97 12.07
N ILE A 684 -1.24 32.28 13.23
CA ILE A 684 -0.03 33.12 13.36
C ILE A 684 1.08 32.30 14.02
N TRP A 685 2.30 32.40 13.50
CA TRP A 685 3.47 31.76 14.08
C TRP A 685 3.77 32.29 15.48
N LYS A 686 3.97 31.39 16.44
CA LYS A 686 4.48 31.67 17.77
C LYS A 686 5.83 30.96 17.95
N PRO A 687 6.95 31.70 18.06
CA PRO A 687 8.29 31.10 18.23
C PRO A 687 8.43 30.22 19.47
N ASP A 688 7.66 30.53 20.52
CA ASP A 688 7.51 29.72 21.73
C ASP A 688 6.00 29.46 21.88
N PRO A 689 5.51 28.23 21.63
CA PRO A 689 6.22 26.94 21.59
C PRO A 689 6.83 26.51 20.23
N GLY A 690 6.74 27.31 19.17
CA GLY A 690 7.23 26.96 17.84
C GLY A 690 6.15 26.34 16.93
N LEU A 691 4.95 26.90 16.97
CA LEU A 691 3.77 26.40 16.25
C LEU A 691 2.94 27.57 15.67
N PHE A 692 2.09 27.27 14.68
CA PHE A 692 1.05 28.19 14.22
C PHE A 692 -0.17 28.08 15.13
N VAL A 693 -0.63 29.21 15.66
CA VAL A 693 -1.76 29.26 16.61
C VAL A 693 -2.90 30.09 16.02
N ARG A 694 -4.13 29.57 16.06
CA ARG A 694 -5.33 30.32 15.68
C ARG A 694 -5.52 31.51 16.63
N GLN A 695 -5.54 32.74 16.10
CA GLN A 695 -5.79 33.96 16.89
C GLN A 695 -6.67 34.95 16.11
N ALA A 696 -7.65 35.54 16.79
CA ALA A 696 -8.65 36.44 16.21
C ALA A 696 -8.21 37.91 16.06
N ARG A 697 -7.04 38.32 16.57
CA ARG A 697 -6.56 39.71 16.47
C ARG A 697 -5.05 39.83 16.29
N GLN A 698 -4.65 40.62 15.30
CA GLN A 698 -3.27 41.06 15.08
C GLN A 698 -2.81 42.01 16.21
N GLN A 699 -1.61 41.79 16.74
CA GLN A 699 -0.93 42.82 17.53
C GLN A 699 -0.35 43.85 16.56
N GLN A 700 -0.83 45.09 16.61
CA GLN A 700 -0.28 46.18 15.79
C GLN A 700 1.18 46.48 16.21
N GLY A 701 2.08 46.61 15.22
CA GLY A 701 3.44 47.13 15.41
C GLY A 701 4.57 46.12 15.60
N LYS A 702 4.34 44.80 15.43
CA LYS A 702 5.41 43.77 15.43
C LYS A 702 5.39 42.95 14.15
N ILE A 703 6.56 42.49 13.70
CA ILE A 703 6.69 41.56 12.57
C ILE A 703 5.90 40.29 12.87
N THR A 704 4.93 39.94 12.02
CA THR A 704 4.15 38.69 12.12
C THR A 704 4.43 37.77 10.95
N LEU A 705 4.26 36.47 11.19
CA LEU A 705 4.24 35.43 10.17
C LEU A 705 2.87 34.76 10.22
N ASP A 706 2.06 35.02 9.20
CA ASP A 706 0.69 34.54 9.09
C ASP A 706 0.66 33.34 8.12
N ARG A 707 -0.04 32.28 8.51
CA ARG A 707 -0.44 31.18 7.61
C ARG A 707 -1.82 31.54 7.05
N MET A 708 -1.85 31.83 5.77
CA MET A 708 -3.06 32.16 5.04
C MET A 708 -3.55 30.92 4.28
N VAL A 709 -4.85 30.64 4.34
CA VAL A 709 -5.49 29.48 3.72
C VAL A 709 -6.43 29.93 2.60
N HIS A 710 -6.54 29.12 1.54
CA HIS A 710 -7.52 29.30 0.47
C HIS A 710 -8.27 27.99 0.24
N GLU A 711 -9.54 28.05 -0.17
CA GLU A 711 -10.32 26.84 -0.42
C GLU A 711 -9.70 25.99 -1.53
N LYS A 712 -9.21 26.58 -2.63
CA LYS A 712 -8.76 25.85 -3.83
C LYS A 712 -7.30 26.10 -4.20
N ASP A 713 -6.45 26.36 -3.22
CA ASP A 713 -5.01 26.56 -3.45
C ASP A 713 -4.20 26.14 -2.22
N ARG A 714 -2.88 26.10 -2.35
CA ARG A 714 -1.96 25.84 -1.24
C ARG A 714 -1.96 27.00 -0.25
N ASP A 715 -1.55 26.69 0.97
CA ASP A 715 -1.31 27.71 1.98
C ASP A 715 -0.22 28.69 1.57
N LEU A 716 -0.45 29.95 1.92
CA LEU A 716 0.46 31.04 1.67
C LEU A 716 0.97 31.58 3.02
N PHE A 717 2.28 31.53 3.21
CA PHE A 717 2.94 32.09 4.39
C PHE A 717 3.33 33.54 4.10
N VAL A 718 2.83 34.47 4.91
CA VAL A 718 2.99 35.91 4.69
C VAL A 718 3.68 36.52 5.90
N ILE A 719 4.84 37.13 5.68
CA ILE A 719 5.53 37.95 6.69
C ILE A 719 5.14 39.40 6.46
N LYS A 720 4.63 40.06 7.50
CA LYS A 720 4.28 41.48 7.48
C LYS A 720 5.25 42.25 8.36
N ASP A 721 6.00 43.17 7.76
CA ASP A 721 6.92 44.09 8.45
C ASP A 721 6.67 45.52 7.98
N GLY A 722 5.77 46.21 8.67
CA GLY A 722 5.31 47.55 8.29
C GLY A 722 4.69 47.57 6.89
N GLU A 723 5.32 48.29 5.96
CA GLU A 723 4.91 48.38 4.55
C GLU A 723 5.43 47.22 3.68
N SER A 724 6.41 46.46 4.17
CA SER A 724 7.00 45.36 3.40
C SER A 724 6.27 44.04 3.67
N THR A 725 6.05 43.28 2.60
CA THR A 725 5.46 41.95 2.67
C THR A 725 6.32 40.93 1.94
N PHE A 726 6.65 39.84 2.63
CA PHE A 726 7.29 38.67 2.02
C PHE A 726 6.28 37.52 1.97
N LYS A 727 6.24 36.80 0.85
CA LYS A 727 5.26 35.73 0.59
C LYS A 727 5.99 34.49 0.09
N THR A 728 5.56 33.32 0.56
CA THR A 728 6.04 32.03 0.08
C THR A 728 5.03 30.93 0.38
N THR A 729 5.00 29.89 -0.46
CA THR A 729 4.26 28.65 -0.20
C THR A 729 5.08 27.62 0.59
N GLN A 730 6.36 27.90 0.85
CA GLN A 730 7.27 27.00 1.57
C GLN A 730 7.43 27.41 3.04
N ARG A 731 6.97 26.56 3.95
CA ARG A 731 7.07 26.79 5.41
C ARG A 731 8.52 27.00 5.87
N VAL A 732 9.46 26.19 5.37
CA VAL A 732 10.89 26.29 5.71
C VAL A 732 11.45 27.68 5.36
N VAL A 733 11.13 28.18 4.15
CA VAL A 733 11.55 29.51 3.69
C VAL A 733 10.93 30.60 4.56
N ALA A 734 9.64 30.48 4.88
CA ALA A 734 8.94 31.45 5.71
C ALA A 734 9.56 31.56 7.12
N LEU A 735 9.87 30.42 7.74
CA LEU A 735 10.49 30.40 9.08
C LEU A 735 11.90 30.98 9.06
N MET A 736 12.73 30.62 8.07
CA MET A 736 14.08 31.14 7.90
C MET A 736 14.09 32.66 7.71
N GLU A 737 13.24 33.18 6.83
CA GLU A 737 13.14 34.61 6.56
C GLU A 737 12.56 35.38 7.76
N TYR A 738 11.55 34.83 8.43
CA TYR A 738 11.00 35.40 9.65
C TYR A 738 12.05 35.49 10.76
N ALA A 739 12.84 34.44 10.96
CA ALA A 739 13.92 34.43 11.94
C ALA A 739 15.00 35.47 11.62
N ARG A 740 15.38 35.59 10.34
CA ARG A 740 16.31 36.62 9.86
C ARG A 740 15.82 38.03 10.15
N LEU A 741 14.56 38.33 9.83
CA LEU A 741 13.96 39.67 10.02
C LEU A 741 13.77 40.02 11.50
N THR A 742 13.39 39.04 12.33
CA THR A 742 13.22 39.22 13.77
C THR A 742 14.52 39.11 14.57
N LYS A 743 15.66 38.83 13.90
CA LYS A 743 16.97 38.59 14.52
C LYS A 743 16.94 37.49 15.59
N SER A 744 16.10 36.48 15.38
CA SER A 744 16.03 35.29 16.23
C SER A 744 16.82 34.13 15.62
N SER A 745 17.36 33.25 16.47
CA SER A 745 18.14 32.09 16.03
C SER A 745 17.27 30.84 15.95
N LEU A 746 17.21 30.23 14.76
CA LEU A 746 16.62 28.91 14.55
C LEU A 746 17.65 27.79 14.70
N PHE A 747 18.92 28.10 14.47
CA PHE A 747 20.00 27.14 14.56
C PHE A 747 21.18 27.72 15.34
N ILE A 748 21.73 26.93 16.25
CA ILE A 748 22.87 27.29 17.07
C ILE A 748 23.98 26.29 16.81
N LYS A 749 25.19 26.79 16.58
CA LYS A 749 26.38 25.97 16.51
C LYS A 749 26.72 25.39 17.87
N ASP A 750 26.94 24.08 17.90
CA ASP A 750 27.51 23.36 19.04
C ASP A 750 28.66 22.45 18.54
N ARG A 751 29.91 22.84 18.82
CA ARG A 751 31.13 22.15 18.36
C ARG A 751 31.14 21.92 16.83
N THR A 752 31.03 20.68 16.38
CA THR A 752 31.02 20.27 14.96
C THR A 752 29.60 20.11 14.40
N MET A 753 28.59 20.45 15.20
CA MET A 753 27.18 20.25 14.90
C MET A 753 26.47 21.59 14.81
N LEU A 754 25.46 21.64 13.95
CA LEU A 754 24.46 22.70 13.96
C LEU A 754 23.15 22.15 14.52
N VAL A 755 22.66 22.77 15.59
CA VAL A 755 21.55 22.28 16.42
C VAL A 755 20.32 23.14 16.18
N ARG A 756 19.16 22.51 15.94
CA ARG A 756 17.88 23.24 15.89
C ARG A 756 17.51 23.80 17.26
N ASN A 757 17.26 25.11 17.30
CA ASN A 757 16.88 25.88 18.47
C ASN A 757 15.36 26.08 18.53
N GLY A 758 14.64 25.13 19.12
CA GLY A 758 13.17 25.16 19.27
C GLY A 758 12.48 23.92 18.69
N CYS A 759 11.15 23.92 18.65
CA CYS A 759 10.34 22.78 18.21
C CYS A 759 10.03 22.77 16.70
N GLY A 760 10.44 23.79 15.93
CA GLY A 760 10.11 23.90 14.51
C GLY A 760 11.22 24.49 13.65
N GLY A 761 11.17 24.17 12.35
CA GLY A 761 12.09 24.66 11.32
C GLY A 761 13.15 23.64 10.90
N HIS A 762 13.58 23.76 9.64
CA HIS A 762 14.68 23.00 9.04
C HIS A 762 15.55 23.94 8.20
N LEU A 763 16.77 23.53 7.88
CA LEU A 763 17.57 24.24 6.89
C LEU A 763 16.96 24.02 5.50
N PRO A 764 17.08 24.95 4.54
CA PRO A 764 16.68 24.71 3.16
C PRO A 764 17.32 23.42 2.60
N LEU A 765 16.57 22.63 1.84
CA LEU A 765 16.89 21.24 1.49
C LEU A 765 18.29 21.11 0.86
N ASN A 766 18.59 21.97 -0.12
CA ASN A 766 19.89 21.97 -0.81
C ASN A 766 21.06 22.24 0.14
N VAL A 767 20.85 23.08 1.17
CA VAL A 767 21.87 23.38 2.18
C VAL A 767 22.09 22.17 3.09
N ALA A 768 21.02 21.53 3.53
CA ALA A 768 21.11 20.33 4.37
C ALA A 768 21.80 19.16 3.62
N ILE A 769 21.43 18.93 2.36
CA ILE A 769 22.09 17.94 1.48
C ILE A 769 23.57 18.27 1.31
N TRP A 770 23.92 19.54 1.05
CA TRP A 770 25.31 19.96 0.94
C TRP A 770 26.10 19.72 2.24
N LEU A 771 25.56 20.09 3.40
CA LEU A 771 26.20 19.84 4.69
C LEU A 771 26.43 18.34 4.94
N ARG A 772 25.44 17.51 4.59
CA ARG A 772 25.56 16.04 4.67
C ARG A 772 26.71 15.54 3.79
N ARG A 773 26.79 16.00 2.53
CA ARG A 773 27.88 15.65 1.59
C ARG A 773 29.24 16.13 2.06
N LEU A 774 29.30 17.34 2.62
CA LEU A 774 30.54 17.94 3.13
C LEU A 774 31.07 17.24 4.37
N THR A 775 30.19 16.79 5.27
CA THR A 775 30.60 16.29 6.60
C THR A 775 30.52 14.78 6.74
N GLY A 776 29.85 14.07 5.83
CA GLY A 776 29.57 12.64 5.97
C GLY A 776 28.63 12.30 7.14
N VAL A 777 28.02 13.31 7.76
CA VAL A 777 27.12 13.15 8.91
C VAL A 777 25.68 13.19 8.44
N GLN A 778 24.92 12.14 8.75
CA GLN A 778 23.48 12.12 8.48
C GLN A 778 22.78 13.22 9.30
N THR A 779 21.87 13.95 8.65
CA THR A 779 20.96 14.90 9.30
C THR A 779 19.77 14.19 9.95
N GLY A 780 19.24 14.70 11.05
CA GLY A 780 18.14 14.03 11.74
C GLY A 780 18.14 14.26 13.24
N LEU A 781 17.30 13.51 13.94
CA LEU A 781 17.21 13.62 15.40
C LEU A 781 18.43 13.02 16.08
N GLY A 782 18.88 13.71 17.13
CA GLY A 782 19.87 13.22 18.08
C GLY A 782 19.65 13.82 19.45
N LEU A 783 20.32 13.25 20.46
CA LEU A 783 20.35 13.83 21.80
C LEU A 783 21.43 14.89 21.89
N THR A 784 21.07 16.07 22.41
CA THR A 784 22.03 17.01 23.00
C THR A 784 22.03 16.84 24.51
N GLN A 785 22.91 17.56 25.22
CA GLN A 785 23.02 17.49 26.69
C GLN A 785 21.71 17.79 27.45
N SER A 786 20.72 18.42 26.80
CA SER A 786 19.50 18.90 27.46
C SER A 786 18.18 18.51 26.79
N LYS A 787 18.17 18.00 25.54
CA LYS A 787 16.95 17.58 24.82
C LYS A 787 17.23 16.79 23.55
N GLN A 788 16.25 16.01 23.09
CA GLN A 788 16.24 15.52 21.70
C GLN A 788 15.91 16.68 20.75
N THR A 789 16.69 16.83 19.68
CA THR A 789 16.47 17.88 18.67
C THR A 789 17.09 17.48 17.33
N TYR A 790 16.78 18.25 16.28
CA TYR A 790 17.29 18.02 14.94
C TYR A 790 18.71 18.57 14.80
N LEU A 791 19.61 17.77 14.23
CA LEU A 791 21.04 18.06 14.12
C LEU A 791 21.53 17.94 12.69
N TYR A 792 22.41 18.86 12.28
CA TYR A 792 23.15 18.83 11.02
C TYR A 792 24.65 18.78 11.30
N GLY A 793 25.42 18.11 10.45
CA GLY A 793 26.87 18.32 10.44
C GLY A 793 27.20 19.75 10.01
N GLY A 794 28.26 20.35 10.56
CA GLY A 794 28.66 21.70 10.16
C GLY A 794 30.13 22.01 10.45
N THR A 795 30.88 22.35 9.39
CA THR A 795 32.23 22.91 9.53
C THR A 795 32.16 24.41 9.83
N GLU A 796 33.25 25.00 10.35
CA GLU A 796 33.34 26.46 10.55
C GLU A 796 33.04 27.22 9.24
N ALA A 797 33.73 26.85 8.15
CA ALA A 797 33.55 27.50 6.85
C ALA A 797 32.11 27.41 6.34
N ALA A 798 31.46 26.25 6.52
CA ALA A 798 30.08 26.08 6.09
C ALA A 798 29.11 26.95 6.89
N ILE A 799 29.33 27.06 8.19
CA ILE A 799 28.52 27.91 9.08
C ILE A 799 28.69 29.38 8.71
N GLU A 800 29.91 29.84 8.40
CA GLU A 800 30.12 31.21 7.93
C GLU A 800 29.36 31.52 6.63
N ILE A 801 29.36 30.60 5.65
CA ILE A 801 28.59 30.74 4.41
C ILE A 801 27.10 30.90 4.74
N MET A 802 26.57 30.03 5.61
CA MET A 802 25.17 30.09 6.03
C MET A 802 24.83 31.38 6.80
N GLN A 803 25.74 31.88 7.64
CA GLN A 803 25.56 33.15 8.34
C GLN A 803 25.55 34.35 7.41
N ARG A 804 26.42 34.36 6.38
CA ARG A 804 26.40 35.40 5.35
C ARG A 804 25.09 35.38 4.55
N ALA A 805 24.57 34.18 4.26
CA ALA A 805 23.33 34.01 3.52
C ALA A 805 22.07 34.34 4.35
N PHE A 806 21.96 33.79 5.56
CA PHE A 806 20.72 33.76 6.35
C PHE A 806 20.74 34.65 7.60
N GLY A 807 21.87 35.32 7.88
CA GLY A 807 22.01 36.22 9.02
C GLY A 807 21.84 35.51 10.37
N MET A 808 21.15 36.17 11.31
CA MET A 808 21.00 35.70 12.70
C MET A 808 20.11 34.46 12.87
N ALA A 809 19.45 33.98 11.81
CA ALA A 809 18.81 32.67 11.83
C ALA A 809 19.82 31.55 12.16
N ILE A 810 21.12 31.77 11.86
CA ILE A 810 22.24 30.89 12.17
C ILE A 810 23.17 31.58 13.18
N GLN A 811 23.26 31.05 14.40
CA GLN A 811 24.07 31.62 15.48
C GLN A 811 25.36 30.81 15.70
N SER A 812 26.50 31.50 15.76
CA SER A 812 27.80 30.94 16.18
C SER A 812 27.97 31.09 17.70
N SER A 813 28.60 30.11 18.32
CA SER A 813 28.91 30.04 19.75
C SER A 813 29.89 31.12 20.24
N ALA A 814 30.47 31.93 19.34
CA ALA A 814 31.39 33.03 19.71
C ALA A 814 30.73 34.21 20.46
N ASN A 815 29.41 34.20 20.68
CA ASN A 815 28.68 35.24 21.40
C ASN A 815 27.86 34.70 22.59
N THR A 816 28.32 33.67 23.29
CA THR A 816 27.80 33.35 24.63
C THR A 816 28.30 34.38 25.64
N SER A 817 27.76 35.59 25.60
CA SER A 817 27.60 36.32 26.85
C SER A 817 26.51 35.61 27.64
N THR A 818 26.84 35.32 28.89
CA THR A 818 26.11 34.66 29.98
C THR A 818 24.74 35.27 30.32
N SER A 819 24.16 36.07 29.42
CA SER A 819 22.96 36.87 29.58
C SER A 819 21.67 36.11 29.29
N LEU A 820 21.62 35.24 28.27
CA LEU A 820 20.34 34.64 27.83
C LEU A 820 19.80 33.57 28.78
N THR A 821 20.66 32.70 29.32
CA THR A 821 20.26 31.69 30.29
C THR A 821 19.82 32.34 31.61
N VAL A 822 20.52 33.39 32.05
CA VAL A 822 20.17 34.16 33.25
C VAL A 822 18.86 34.95 33.06
N MET A 823 18.61 35.50 31.87
CA MET A 823 17.34 36.15 31.53
C MET A 823 16.18 35.17 31.40
N GLN A 824 16.40 33.97 30.84
CA GLN A 824 15.39 32.91 30.78
C GLN A 824 15.03 32.40 32.18
N PHE A 825 16.01 32.19 33.05
CA PHE A 825 15.76 31.86 34.46
C PHE A 825 15.05 33.00 35.22
N ALA A 826 15.38 34.26 34.93
CA ALA A 826 14.70 35.42 35.52
C ALA A 826 13.24 35.57 35.02
N ALA A 827 12.97 35.27 33.75
CA ALA A 827 11.63 35.30 33.16
C ALA A 827 10.74 34.15 33.68
N GLN A 828 11.30 32.96 33.88
CA GLN A 828 10.59 31.83 34.48
C GLN A 828 10.25 32.08 35.95
N ARG A 829 11.15 32.69 36.73
CA ARG A 829 10.87 33.10 38.12
C ARG A 829 9.80 34.19 38.23
N ARG A 830 9.70 35.11 37.27
CA ARG A 830 8.64 36.14 37.24
C ARG A 830 7.24 35.58 36.94
N ARG A 831 7.14 34.35 36.39
CA ARG A 831 5.87 33.68 36.05
C ARG A 831 5.41 32.63 37.06
N GLY A 832 6.10 32.49 38.20
CA GLY A 832 5.67 31.59 39.29
C GLY A 832 5.77 30.09 38.98
N LEU A 833 6.34 29.70 37.85
CA LEU A 833 6.53 28.30 37.48
C LEU A 833 7.80 27.77 38.16
N ARG A 834 7.67 26.80 39.07
CA ARG A 834 8.82 26.05 39.60
C ARG A 834 9.30 25.07 38.53
N PRO A 835 10.62 24.94 38.30
CA PRO A 835 11.14 23.95 37.35
C PRO A 835 10.87 22.55 37.89
N ASN A 836 10.11 21.74 37.16
CA ASN A 836 10.03 20.31 37.40
C ASN A 836 11.10 19.63 36.53
N TYR A 837 12.02 18.91 37.17
CA TYR A 837 13.25 18.40 36.54
C TYR A 837 13.07 17.09 35.76
N TYR A 838 11.84 16.67 35.48
CA TYR A 838 11.56 15.48 34.68
C TYR A 838 10.29 15.70 33.86
N GLN A 839 10.46 15.86 32.54
CA GLN A 839 9.59 15.38 31.46
C GLN A 839 10.24 15.61 30.11
#